data_AF-A0A2A6J8U5-F1
#
_entry.id   AF-A0A2A6J8U5-F1
#
_cell.length_a   1.000
_cell.length_b   1.000
_cell.length_c   1.000
_cell.angle_alpha   90.00
_cell.angle_beta   90.00
_cell.angle_gamma   90.00
#
_symmetry.space_group_name_H-M   'P 1'
#
loop_
_entity.id
_entity.type
_entity.pdbx_description
1 polymer ?
#
loop_
_entity_poly.entity_id
_entity_poly.type
_entity_poly.pdbx_seq_one_letter_code
_entity_poly.pdbx_strand_id
1 'polypeptide(L)'
;MTEKLVIIGNGMAPGRMLEHLLERAPGRYEVTIFNAEPRVNYDRIMLSPVLSGEKDYEQIIIHGDGWYIKHGIMLYKGHKIVNIDREAKTVTSDHGVTESYDKLVIATGSVPFIIPVPGKDLPGVITYRDLDDVQAMLLAAQSREKAVVIGGGLLGLEAAAGLAQRGMDVTVLHVMPTLMERQLDPAAGYLLQKAVEERGIKVICKANTKAIIGNGKVEGIELDDGRIIPATLVVMAVGIRPSVGLAKDAGLAVNRGIVVDAGMQTSDGDIFALGECAEVGGMVYGLVAPLYEMARIAAAHLSDDRSPAFVHADTPTKLKVTGIELYSLGDFADGDDREEIVLRDASAGVYKRLVLKDNKIIGTVLYGETADGAWFNDLKKKATDISEMRETLIFGQAYQGGSPLDPMAAVAALPDDAEICGCNGVCKGKITSTITSKGLTSLDDVRAHTKASASCGSCTGLVEQLMTLTLGDSYNPAAVQPMCTCTELGHDDVRRLIKAKGLKSIPAVMQELEWKTSCGCAKCRPALNYYLVCDWPDEYADDYQSRFINERVHANIQKDGTYSVVPRMWGGVTNSNELRAIADVVDKFEIPMVKVTGGQRIDLLGIEKEDLPAVWADLGKAGFVSGQAYAKGLRTVKTCVGSDWCRFGTQDSTGLGIRIEKFMWGSWTPAKLKMAVSGCPRNCAEATCKDIGVICVDSGFEIHFAGAAGLDIKGTEVLGLVKTEDEALEHIVALTQMYREQARYLERIYKWAKRIGLEEIRRQIMGDPEKRQAYYERFVFSQKFAQVDPWSERVSGKDKHEFKPMATIGYPQAAE
;
A
#
# COMPACT_ATOMS: atom_id res chain seq x y z
N MET A 1 -29.58 -23.31 -34.14
CA MET A 1 -29.96 -22.17 -33.27
C MET A 1 -28.81 -21.96 -32.31
N THR A 2 -28.55 -20.72 -31.90
CA THR A 2 -27.62 -20.46 -30.80
C THR A 2 -28.20 -21.07 -29.52
N GLU A 3 -27.40 -21.84 -28.78
CA GLU A 3 -27.87 -22.44 -27.54
C GLU A 3 -27.92 -21.38 -26.42
N LYS A 4 -28.83 -21.56 -25.47
CA LYS A 4 -28.97 -20.68 -24.31
C LYS A 4 -28.07 -21.15 -23.16
N LEU A 5 -27.19 -20.28 -22.70
CA LEU A 5 -26.39 -20.49 -21.49
C LEU A 5 -26.88 -19.58 -20.39
N VAL A 6 -27.38 -20.18 -19.30
CA VAL A 6 -27.73 -19.44 -18.09
C VAL A 6 -26.65 -19.63 -17.03
N ILE A 7 -26.26 -18.56 -16.35
CA ILE A 7 -25.27 -18.56 -15.28
C ILE A 7 -25.88 -17.98 -14.00
N ILE A 8 -25.75 -18.72 -12.90
CA ILE A 8 -26.22 -18.31 -11.58
C ILE A 8 -25.00 -17.86 -10.75
N GLY A 9 -24.87 -16.56 -10.55
CA GLY A 9 -23.75 -15.93 -9.85
C GLY A 9 -22.78 -15.24 -10.82
N ASN A 10 -22.38 -14.01 -10.49
CA ASN A 10 -21.48 -13.19 -11.30
C ASN A 10 -20.15 -12.89 -10.56
N GLY A 11 -19.63 -13.88 -9.84
CA GLY A 11 -18.35 -13.79 -9.12
C GLY A 11 -17.12 -13.94 -10.01
N MET A 12 -15.92 -13.94 -9.41
CA MET A 12 -14.65 -14.00 -10.16
C MET A 12 -14.51 -15.27 -11.03
N ALA A 13 -14.95 -16.42 -10.52
CA ALA A 13 -14.86 -17.70 -11.23
C ALA A 13 -15.70 -17.74 -12.53
N PRO A 14 -17.03 -17.43 -12.51
CA PRO A 14 -17.82 -17.41 -13.74
C PRO A 14 -17.41 -16.28 -14.69
N GLY A 15 -16.95 -15.13 -14.18
CA GLY A 15 -16.37 -14.08 -15.01
C GLY A 15 -15.14 -14.60 -15.80
N ARG A 16 -14.22 -15.28 -15.12
CA ARG A 16 -13.05 -15.89 -15.78
C ARG A 16 -13.42 -17.01 -16.76
N MET A 17 -14.45 -17.79 -16.45
CA MET A 17 -14.96 -18.84 -17.33
C MET A 17 -15.49 -18.22 -18.63
N LEU A 18 -16.25 -17.13 -18.53
CA LEU A 18 -16.78 -16.41 -19.69
C LEU A 18 -15.67 -15.84 -20.57
N GLU A 19 -14.61 -15.28 -19.99
CA GLU A 19 -13.44 -14.82 -20.76
C GLU A 19 -12.89 -15.96 -21.65
N HIS A 20 -12.65 -17.14 -21.05
CA HIS A 20 -12.16 -18.30 -21.79
C HIS A 20 -13.16 -18.84 -22.81
N LEU A 21 -14.46 -18.86 -22.47
CA LEU A 21 -15.51 -19.37 -23.35
C LEU A 21 -15.67 -18.48 -24.60
N LEU A 22 -15.68 -17.15 -24.41
CA LEU A 22 -15.80 -16.19 -25.51
C LEU A 22 -14.57 -16.20 -26.43
N GLU A 23 -13.38 -16.46 -25.88
CA GLU A 23 -12.15 -16.66 -26.65
C GLU A 23 -12.19 -17.96 -27.48
N ARG A 24 -12.69 -19.06 -26.89
CA ARG A 24 -12.67 -20.40 -27.51
C ARG A 24 -13.81 -20.62 -28.51
N ALA A 25 -15.01 -20.15 -28.19
CA ALA A 25 -16.24 -20.44 -28.91
C ALA A 25 -17.10 -19.17 -29.06
N PRO A 26 -16.61 -18.13 -29.78
CA PRO A 26 -17.32 -16.87 -29.94
C PRO A 26 -18.68 -17.09 -30.61
N GLY A 27 -19.74 -16.54 -30.00
CA GLY A 27 -21.11 -16.62 -30.52
C GLY A 27 -21.79 -18.00 -30.38
N ARG A 28 -21.18 -18.96 -29.68
CA ARG A 28 -21.74 -20.30 -29.45
C ARG A 28 -23.01 -20.29 -28.60
N TYR A 29 -23.10 -19.34 -27.66
CA TYR A 29 -24.18 -19.22 -26.69
C TYR A 29 -24.81 -17.83 -26.66
N GLU A 30 -26.12 -17.79 -26.43
CA GLU A 30 -26.84 -16.63 -25.92
C GLU A 30 -26.76 -16.68 -24.38
N VAL A 31 -26.06 -15.72 -23.77
CA VAL A 31 -25.70 -15.80 -22.35
C VAL A 31 -26.60 -14.90 -21.51
N THR A 32 -27.22 -15.48 -20.48
CA THR A 32 -27.95 -14.77 -19.44
C THR A 32 -27.34 -15.06 -18.07
N ILE A 33 -27.08 -14.02 -17.28
CA ILE A 33 -26.51 -14.11 -15.94
C ILE A 33 -27.50 -13.56 -14.93
N PHE A 34 -27.74 -14.30 -13.87
CA PHE A 34 -28.46 -13.84 -12.69
C PHE A 34 -27.48 -13.64 -11.54
N ASN A 35 -27.42 -12.42 -11.00
CA ASN A 35 -26.57 -12.09 -9.86
C ASN A 35 -27.42 -11.59 -8.70
N ALA A 36 -27.27 -12.22 -7.53
CA ALA A 36 -27.97 -11.79 -6.33
C ALA A 36 -27.49 -10.42 -5.82
N GLU A 37 -26.20 -10.10 -5.99
CA GLU A 37 -25.70 -8.75 -5.68
C GLU A 37 -26.17 -7.75 -6.75
N PRO A 38 -26.56 -6.52 -6.38
CA PRO A 38 -27.00 -5.48 -7.32
C PRO A 38 -25.82 -4.83 -8.07
N ARG A 39 -24.84 -5.63 -8.50
CA ARG A 39 -23.52 -5.18 -8.95
C ARG A 39 -23.01 -5.98 -10.15
N VAL A 40 -22.05 -5.39 -10.85
CA VAL A 40 -21.24 -6.05 -11.89
C VAL A 40 -20.16 -6.95 -11.28
N ASN A 41 -19.38 -7.65 -12.11
CA ASN A 41 -18.28 -8.50 -11.65
C ASN A 41 -17.10 -7.68 -11.10
N TYR A 42 -16.61 -8.03 -9.92
CA TYR A 42 -15.49 -7.35 -9.25
C TYR A 42 -14.55 -8.34 -8.54
N ASP A 43 -13.33 -7.88 -8.26
CA ASP A 43 -12.29 -8.62 -7.56
C ASP A 43 -12.56 -8.61 -6.06
N ARG A 44 -13.07 -9.74 -5.55
CA ARG A 44 -13.37 -9.91 -4.13
C ARG A 44 -12.11 -9.97 -3.25
N ILE A 45 -10.94 -10.30 -3.83
CA ILE A 45 -9.66 -10.26 -3.10
C ILE A 45 -9.34 -8.83 -2.66
N MET A 46 -9.82 -7.84 -3.42
CA MET A 46 -9.58 -6.42 -3.20
C MET A 46 -10.47 -5.73 -2.17
N LEU A 47 -11.41 -6.46 -1.56
CA LEU A 47 -12.24 -5.88 -0.51
C LEU A 47 -11.41 -5.38 0.69
N SER A 48 -10.24 -5.99 0.96
CA SER A 48 -9.36 -5.57 2.05
C SER A 48 -8.74 -4.19 1.81
N PRO A 49 -8.14 -3.92 0.62
CA PRO A 49 -7.79 -2.56 0.20
C PRO A 49 -8.94 -1.54 0.21
N VAL A 50 -10.16 -1.96 -0.11
CA VAL A 50 -11.34 -1.08 -0.01
C VAL A 50 -11.64 -0.74 1.45
N LEU A 51 -11.64 -1.74 2.32
CA LEU A 51 -11.82 -1.55 3.76
C LEU A 51 -10.72 -0.66 4.35
N SER A 52 -9.45 -0.80 3.95
CA SER A 52 -8.37 0.07 4.43
C SER A 52 -8.42 1.49 3.85
N GLY A 53 -9.11 1.70 2.72
CA GLY A 53 -9.20 2.99 2.03
C GLY A 53 -8.08 3.24 1.02
N GLU A 54 -7.35 2.18 0.65
CA GLU A 54 -6.35 2.20 -0.42
C GLU A 54 -6.98 2.17 -1.81
N LYS A 55 -8.19 1.60 -1.94
CA LYS A 55 -8.94 1.52 -3.19
C LYS A 55 -10.41 1.87 -3.01
N ASP A 56 -11.02 2.33 -4.09
CA ASP A 56 -12.48 2.48 -4.22
C ASP A 56 -13.08 1.31 -5.01
N TYR A 57 -14.41 1.13 -4.93
CA TYR A 57 -15.12 0.03 -5.60
C TYR A 57 -14.88 0.02 -7.12
N GLU A 58 -14.88 1.20 -7.74
CA GLU A 58 -14.69 1.36 -9.18
C GLU A 58 -13.34 0.81 -9.65
N GLN A 59 -12.33 0.83 -8.77
CA GLN A 59 -10.98 0.36 -9.07
C GLN A 59 -10.82 -1.16 -8.96
N ILE A 60 -11.86 -1.86 -8.48
CA ILE A 60 -11.84 -3.32 -8.27
C ILE A 60 -12.83 -4.03 -9.20
N ILE A 61 -13.53 -3.31 -10.08
CA ILE A 61 -14.39 -3.89 -11.12
C ILE A 61 -13.53 -4.66 -12.14
N ILE A 62 -13.93 -5.90 -12.42
CA ILE A 62 -13.28 -6.76 -13.43
C ILE A 62 -13.98 -6.59 -14.78
N HIS A 63 -15.31 -6.78 -14.80
CA HIS A 63 -16.15 -6.57 -15.99
C HIS A 63 -17.23 -5.54 -15.64
N GLY A 64 -17.12 -4.34 -16.20
CA GLY A 64 -18.15 -3.30 -16.07
C GLY A 64 -19.29 -3.49 -17.07
N ASP A 65 -20.33 -2.65 -16.98
CA ASP A 65 -21.51 -2.71 -17.85
C ASP A 65 -21.19 -2.75 -19.35
N GLY A 66 -20.23 -1.93 -19.79
CA GLY A 66 -19.80 -1.90 -21.19
C GLY A 66 -19.23 -3.24 -21.70
N TRP A 67 -18.66 -4.07 -20.82
CA TRP A 67 -18.15 -5.39 -21.20
C TRP A 67 -19.30 -6.36 -21.53
N TYR A 68 -20.37 -6.36 -20.74
CA TYR A 68 -21.54 -7.21 -21.00
C TYR A 68 -22.28 -6.79 -22.27
N ILE A 69 -22.49 -5.48 -22.45
CA ILE A 69 -23.11 -4.92 -23.66
C ILE A 69 -22.31 -5.31 -24.91
N LYS A 70 -20.98 -5.17 -24.87
CA LYS A 70 -20.10 -5.50 -26.00
C LYS A 70 -20.21 -6.97 -26.43
N HIS A 71 -20.43 -7.89 -25.50
CA HIS A 71 -20.50 -9.33 -25.79
C HIS A 71 -21.94 -9.85 -25.92
N GLY A 72 -22.96 -8.97 -25.88
CA GLY A 72 -24.36 -9.37 -25.99
C GLY A 72 -24.83 -10.23 -24.80
N ILE A 73 -24.28 -10.02 -23.61
CA ILE A 73 -24.60 -10.79 -22.42
C ILE A 73 -25.68 -10.06 -21.63
N MET A 74 -26.79 -10.73 -21.33
CA MET A 74 -27.82 -10.22 -20.43
C MET A 74 -27.40 -10.42 -18.98
N LEU A 75 -27.38 -9.35 -18.18
CA LEU A 75 -27.04 -9.41 -16.75
C LEU A 75 -28.20 -8.86 -15.91
N TYR A 76 -28.86 -9.74 -15.17
CA TYR A 76 -29.84 -9.38 -14.14
C TYR A 76 -29.12 -9.15 -12.81
N LYS A 77 -28.95 -7.89 -12.41
CA LYS A 77 -28.33 -7.47 -11.15
C LYS A 77 -29.38 -7.40 -10.03
N GLY A 78 -29.09 -7.96 -8.86
CA GLY A 78 -30.02 -8.00 -7.74
C GLY A 78 -31.10 -9.08 -7.84
N HIS A 79 -30.97 -10.01 -8.79
CA HIS A 79 -31.91 -11.12 -8.99
C HIS A 79 -31.33 -12.41 -8.43
N LYS A 80 -31.89 -12.89 -7.32
CA LYS A 80 -31.48 -14.18 -6.73
C LYS A 80 -32.31 -15.29 -7.36
N ILE A 81 -31.66 -16.31 -7.89
CA ILE A 81 -32.37 -17.52 -8.33
C ILE A 81 -32.89 -18.28 -7.10
N VAL A 82 -34.18 -18.61 -7.13
CA VAL A 82 -34.89 -19.33 -6.07
C VAL A 82 -35.35 -20.72 -6.50
N ASN A 83 -35.42 -20.99 -7.80
CA ASN A 83 -35.82 -22.30 -8.31
C ASN A 83 -35.06 -22.68 -9.60
N ILE A 84 -34.72 -23.96 -9.72
CA ILE A 84 -34.23 -24.59 -10.95
C ILE A 84 -35.17 -25.77 -11.25
N ASP A 85 -35.86 -25.70 -12.38
CA ASP A 85 -36.64 -26.82 -12.91
C ASP A 85 -35.82 -27.54 -13.98
N ARG A 86 -35.35 -28.74 -13.64
CA ARG A 86 -34.48 -29.54 -14.51
C ARG A 86 -35.23 -30.23 -15.64
N GLU A 87 -36.50 -30.56 -15.45
CA GLU A 87 -37.31 -31.21 -16.48
C GLU A 87 -37.71 -30.19 -17.54
N ALA A 88 -38.16 -29.01 -17.12
CA ALA A 88 -38.47 -27.90 -18.02
C ALA A 88 -37.24 -27.13 -18.52
N LYS A 89 -36.06 -27.40 -17.93
CA LYS A 89 -34.79 -26.65 -18.13
C LYS A 89 -34.97 -25.14 -17.99
N THR A 90 -35.51 -24.70 -16.86
CA THR A 90 -35.69 -23.27 -16.56
C THR A 90 -35.13 -22.88 -15.19
N VAL A 91 -34.77 -21.62 -15.04
CA VAL A 91 -34.46 -21.01 -13.74
C VAL A 91 -35.42 -19.87 -13.46
N THR A 92 -35.77 -19.64 -12.20
CA THR A 92 -36.66 -18.54 -11.81
C THR A 92 -36.04 -17.71 -10.68
N SER A 93 -36.02 -16.38 -10.86
CA SER A 93 -35.58 -15.43 -9.85
C SER A 93 -36.67 -15.08 -8.83
N ASP A 94 -36.27 -14.55 -7.68
CA ASP A 94 -37.14 -13.98 -6.65
C ASP A 94 -38.03 -12.83 -7.15
N HIS A 95 -37.66 -12.19 -8.27
CA HIS A 95 -38.46 -11.19 -8.96
C HIS A 95 -39.43 -11.78 -10.01
N GLY A 96 -39.54 -13.10 -10.09
CA GLY A 96 -40.47 -13.80 -11.02
C GLY A 96 -40.01 -13.87 -12.47
N VAL A 97 -38.77 -13.43 -12.79
CA VAL A 97 -38.19 -13.62 -14.12
C VAL A 97 -37.78 -15.09 -14.27
N THR A 98 -38.28 -15.74 -15.32
CA THR A 98 -37.98 -17.14 -15.68
C THR A 98 -37.29 -17.20 -17.03
N GLU A 99 -36.16 -17.91 -17.09
CA GLU A 99 -35.38 -18.11 -18.32
C GLU A 99 -35.12 -19.59 -18.58
N SER A 100 -35.26 -20.01 -19.83
CA SER A 100 -34.93 -21.37 -20.30
C SER A 100 -33.45 -21.51 -20.59
N TYR A 101 -32.86 -22.68 -20.37
CA TYR A 101 -31.46 -22.97 -20.68
C TYR A 101 -31.28 -24.25 -21.49
N ASP A 102 -30.28 -24.26 -22.36
CA ASP A 102 -29.71 -25.50 -22.92
C ASP A 102 -28.57 -26.00 -22.04
N LYS A 103 -27.76 -25.06 -21.51
CA LYS A 103 -26.73 -25.29 -20.51
C LYS A 103 -26.89 -24.34 -19.33
N LEU A 104 -26.69 -24.86 -18.11
CA LEU A 104 -26.74 -24.09 -16.87
C LEU A 104 -25.40 -24.15 -16.15
N VAL A 105 -24.95 -23.02 -15.61
CA VAL A 105 -23.76 -22.95 -14.76
C VAL A 105 -24.14 -22.41 -13.39
N ILE A 106 -23.90 -23.19 -12.34
CA ILE A 106 -24.09 -22.77 -10.95
C ILE A 106 -22.75 -22.31 -10.38
N ALA A 107 -22.63 -21.01 -10.12
CA ALA A 107 -21.44 -20.35 -9.61
C ALA A 107 -21.76 -19.48 -8.38
N THR A 108 -22.54 -20.05 -7.46
CA THR A 108 -23.10 -19.40 -6.26
C THR A 108 -22.07 -19.16 -5.15
N GLY A 109 -20.84 -19.66 -5.32
CA GLY A 109 -19.73 -19.45 -4.38
C GLY A 109 -20.02 -20.03 -3.00
N SER A 110 -19.71 -19.27 -1.96
CA SER A 110 -19.91 -19.65 -0.56
C SER A 110 -20.55 -18.52 0.25
N VAL A 111 -21.11 -18.91 1.40
CA VAL A 111 -21.62 -18.00 2.44
C VAL A 111 -20.70 -17.99 3.66
N PRO A 112 -20.61 -16.88 4.39
CA PRO A 112 -19.91 -16.84 5.67
C PRO A 112 -20.47 -17.87 6.65
N PHE A 113 -19.59 -18.51 7.42
CA PHE A 113 -20.01 -19.31 8.55
C PHE A 113 -20.26 -18.40 9.76
N ILE A 114 -21.46 -18.48 10.33
CA ILE A 114 -21.86 -17.76 11.54
C ILE A 114 -21.81 -18.74 12.72
N ILE A 115 -21.07 -18.40 13.77
CA ILE A 115 -21.04 -19.23 14.99
C ILE A 115 -22.42 -19.22 15.68
N PRO A 116 -22.95 -20.37 16.11
CA PRO A 116 -24.30 -20.48 16.68
C PRO A 116 -24.32 -20.10 18.16
N VAL A 117 -23.94 -18.86 18.49
CA VAL A 117 -23.93 -18.34 19.86
C VAL A 117 -25.10 -17.36 20.10
N PRO A 118 -25.58 -17.20 21.33
CA PRO A 118 -26.54 -16.16 21.66
C PRO A 118 -26.04 -14.77 21.22
N GLY A 119 -26.95 -13.94 20.72
CA GLY A 119 -26.66 -12.57 20.28
C GLY A 119 -25.99 -12.45 18.90
N LYS A 120 -25.82 -13.55 18.16
CA LYS A 120 -25.26 -13.54 16.79
C LYS A 120 -26.00 -12.66 15.78
N ASP A 121 -27.28 -12.35 16.05
CA ASP A 121 -28.13 -11.54 15.17
C ASP A 121 -28.31 -10.09 15.69
N LEU A 122 -27.56 -9.69 16.73
CA LEU A 122 -27.63 -8.32 17.26
C LEU A 122 -27.14 -7.31 16.22
N PRO A 123 -27.77 -6.12 16.12
CA PRO A 123 -27.22 -5.01 15.36
C PRO A 123 -25.78 -4.70 15.79
N GLY A 124 -24.87 -4.62 14.81
CA GLY A 124 -23.42 -4.49 15.05
C GLY A 124 -22.63 -5.80 14.91
N VAL A 125 -23.31 -6.95 14.78
CA VAL A 125 -22.67 -8.19 14.30
C VAL A 125 -22.76 -8.24 12.79
N ILE A 126 -21.61 -8.35 12.12
CA ILE A 126 -21.51 -8.39 10.66
C ILE A 126 -20.54 -9.45 10.17
N THR A 127 -20.64 -9.79 8.90
CA THR A 127 -19.72 -10.70 8.20
C THR A 127 -18.64 -9.94 7.44
N TYR A 128 -17.73 -10.67 6.81
CA TYR A 128 -16.80 -10.09 5.85
C TYR A 128 -16.65 -10.96 4.61
N ARG A 129 -17.42 -10.61 3.56
CA ARG A 129 -17.50 -11.39 2.33
C ARG A 129 -17.73 -10.55 1.08
N ASP A 130 -18.64 -9.59 1.11
CA ASP A 130 -19.01 -8.77 -0.05
C ASP A 130 -18.82 -7.27 0.21
N LEU A 131 -19.21 -6.45 -0.77
CA LEU A 131 -19.11 -5.00 -0.63
C LEU A 131 -20.10 -4.44 0.39
N ASP A 132 -21.26 -5.07 0.59
CA ASP A 132 -22.25 -4.61 1.57
C ASP A 132 -21.70 -4.79 2.99
N ASP A 133 -21.02 -5.91 3.26
CA ASP A 133 -20.26 -6.13 4.50
C ASP A 133 -19.21 -5.03 4.71
N VAL A 134 -18.42 -4.71 3.67
CA VAL A 134 -17.41 -3.64 3.74
C VAL A 134 -18.05 -2.29 4.01
N GLN A 135 -19.15 -1.95 3.35
CA GLN A 135 -19.86 -0.71 3.59
C GLN A 135 -20.43 -0.63 5.02
N ALA A 136 -20.96 -1.73 5.54
CA ALA A 136 -21.41 -1.82 6.93
C ALA A 136 -20.24 -1.65 7.91
N MET A 137 -19.09 -2.29 7.66
CA MET A 137 -17.85 -2.08 8.43
C MET A 137 -17.40 -0.62 8.40
N LEU A 138 -17.39 0.00 7.23
CA LEU A 138 -16.96 1.39 7.05
C LEU A 138 -17.89 2.37 7.78
N LEU A 139 -19.19 2.12 7.74
CA LEU A 139 -20.17 2.90 8.49
C LEU A 139 -19.96 2.75 10.00
N ALA A 140 -19.82 1.50 10.49
CA ALA A 140 -19.55 1.24 11.90
C ALA A 140 -18.22 1.86 12.37
N ALA A 141 -17.19 1.86 11.52
CA ALA A 141 -15.89 2.43 11.81
C ALA A 141 -15.89 3.97 11.96
N GLN A 142 -16.94 4.67 11.50
CA GLN A 142 -17.09 6.12 11.74
C GLN A 142 -17.16 6.47 13.23
N SER A 143 -17.65 5.55 14.06
CA SER A 143 -17.66 5.71 15.53
C SER A 143 -16.26 5.76 16.13
N ARG A 144 -15.26 5.14 15.47
CA ARG A 144 -13.89 4.92 15.99
C ARG A 144 -13.84 4.24 17.36
N GLU A 145 -14.89 3.47 17.69
CA GLU A 145 -14.99 2.74 18.94
C GLU A 145 -14.27 1.37 18.84
N LYS A 146 -14.72 0.38 19.61
CA LYS A 146 -14.08 -0.93 19.76
C LYS A 146 -14.66 -1.92 18.76
N ALA A 147 -13.80 -2.56 17.99
CA ALA A 147 -14.17 -3.67 17.12
C ALA A 147 -13.57 -4.97 17.62
N VAL A 148 -14.35 -6.04 17.60
CA VAL A 148 -13.85 -7.39 17.79
C VAL A 148 -13.98 -8.17 16.49
N VAL A 149 -12.90 -8.77 16.03
CA VAL A 149 -12.90 -9.70 14.91
C VAL A 149 -12.78 -11.12 15.45
N ILE A 150 -13.77 -11.96 15.20
CA ILE A 150 -13.76 -13.37 15.58
C ILE A 150 -13.18 -14.18 14.41
N GLY A 151 -11.98 -14.73 14.61
CA GLY A 151 -11.24 -15.54 13.65
C GLY A 151 -9.87 -14.92 13.31
N GLY A 152 -8.80 -15.63 13.67
CA GLY A 152 -7.40 -15.26 13.38
C GLY A 152 -6.85 -15.82 12.06
N GLY A 153 -7.72 -16.04 11.07
CA GLY A 153 -7.35 -16.48 9.72
C GLY A 153 -7.10 -15.31 8.76
N LEU A 154 -6.86 -15.61 7.47
CA LEU A 154 -6.57 -14.60 6.43
C LEU A 154 -7.54 -13.41 6.44
N LEU A 155 -8.84 -13.67 6.24
CA LEU A 155 -9.86 -12.62 6.16
C LEU A 155 -10.02 -11.86 7.48
N GLY A 156 -9.93 -12.55 8.62
CA GLY A 156 -10.06 -11.91 9.92
C GLY A 156 -8.91 -10.95 10.22
N LEU A 157 -7.68 -11.35 9.91
CA LEU A 157 -6.51 -10.49 10.07
C LEU A 157 -6.52 -9.31 9.10
N GLU A 158 -7.00 -9.51 7.87
CA GLU A 158 -7.19 -8.43 6.90
C GLU A 158 -8.30 -7.45 7.34
N ALA A 159 -9.42 -7.95 7.87
CA ALA A 159 -10.48 -7.11 8.44
C ALA A 159 -9.97 -6.30 9.63
N ALA A 160 -9.24 -6.96 10.53
CA ALA A 160 -8.66 -6.31 11.70
C ALA A 160 -7.69 -5.20 11.32
N ALA A 161 -6.81 -5.45 10.35
CA ALA A 161 -5.90 -4.44 9.82
C ALA A 161 -6.65 -3.27 9.16
N GLY A 162 -7.68 -3.56 8.35
CA GLY A 162 -8.50 -2.53 7.70
C GLY A 162 -9.22 -1.64 8.71
N LEU A 163 -9.89 -2.22 9.71
CA LEU A 163 -10.60 -1.49 10.76
C LEU A 163 -9.65 -0.67 11.66
N ALA A 164 -8.47 -1.21 11.97
CA ALA A 164 -7.46 -0.48 12.73
C ALA A 164 -6.94 0.75 11.94
N GLN A 165 -6.75 0.62 10.62
CA GLN A 165 -6.39 1.75 9.75
C GLN A 165 -7.51 2.81 9.67
N ARG A 166 -8.77 2.41 9.81
CA ARG A 166 -9.92 3.33 9.96
C ARG A 166 -10.03 3.96 11.35
N GLY A 167 -9.16 3.58 12.29
CA GLY A 167 -9.04 4.20 13.61
C GLY A 167 -9.82 3.54 14.72
N MET A 168 -10.32 2.32 14.54
CA MET A 168 -10.97 1.55 15.61
C MET A 168 -9.95 0.91 16.56
N ASP A 169 -10.33 0.69 17.83
CA ASP A 169 -9.58 -0.16 18.77
C ASP A 169 -9.96 -1.63 18.51
N VAL A 170 -9.07 -2.36 17.82
CA VAL A 170 -9.39 -3.70 17.31
C VAL A 170 -8.81 -4.78 18.20
N THR A 171 -9.65 -5.77 18.53
CA THR A 171 -9.24 -7.02 19.17
C THR A 171 -9.59 -8.21 18.27
N VAL A 172 -8.62 -9.06 17.96
CA VAL A 172 -8.82 -10.34 17.28
C VAL A 172 -8.97 -11.44 18.32
N LEU A 173 -10.09 -12.15 18.28
CA LEU A 173 -10.31 -13.36 19.06
C LEU A 173 -10.08 -14.57 18.16
N HIS A 174 -9.22 -15.48 18.61
CA HIS A 174 -8.96 -16.71 17.88
C HIS A 174 -9.08 -17.91 18.82
N VAL A 175 -9.81 -18.94 18.36
CA VAL A 175 -10.06 -20.14 19.16
C VAL A 175 -8.80 -20.99 19.34
N MET A 176 -7.92 -21.00 18.34
CA MET A 176 -6.72 -21.82 18.37
C MET A 176 -5.57 -21.12 19.12
N PRO A 177 -4.52 -21.87 19.53
CA PRO A 177 -3.37 -21.30 20.24
C PRO A 177 -2.55 -20.28 19.44
N THR A 178 -2.57 -20.35 18.11
CA THR A 178 -1.79 -19.50 17.21
C THR A 178 -2.63 -19.06 16.02
N LEU A 179 -2.31 -17.88 15.47
CA LEU A 179 -2.95 -17.36 14.26
C LEU A 179 -2.61 -18.21 13.04
N MET A 180 -3.56 -18.30 12.09
CA MET A 180 -3.41 -19.03 10.83
C MET A 180 -2.85 -20.45 10.99
N GLU A 181 -3.28 -21.20 12.01
CA GLU A 181 -2.75 -22.53 12.38
C GLU A 181 -2.88 -23.60 11.29
N ARG A 182 -3.75 -23.36 10.30
CA ARG A 182 -3.93 -24.25 9.14
C ARG A 182 -2.89 -24.00 8.05
N GLN A 183 -2.19 -22.87 8.10
CA GLN A 183 -1.22 -22.42 7.10
C GLN A 183 0.17 -22.23 7.71
N LEU A 184 0.27 -21.96 9.00
CA LEU A 184 1.51 -21.67 9.70
C LEU A 184 1.71 -22.65 10.85
N ASP A 185 2.96 -23.02 11.07
CA ASP A 185 3.37 -23.66 12.31
C ASP A 185 3.41 -22.66 13.49
N PRO A 186 3.52 -23.13 14.74
CA PRO A 186 3.48 -22.25 15.91
C PRO A 186 4.55 -21.17 15.95
N ALA A 187 5.73 -21.40 15.35
CA ALA A 187 6.82 -20.43 15.34
C ALA A 187 6.51 -19.26 14.40
N ALA A 188 6.07 -19.56 13.18
CA ALA A 188 5.59 -18.53 12.25
C ALA A 188 4.32 -17.84 12.78
N GLY A 189 3.41 -18.57 13.42
CA GLY A 189 2.22 -18.02 14.06
C GLY A 189 2.52 -17.03 15.19
N TYR A 190 3.57 -17.28 15.98
CA TYR A 190 4.06 -16.34 17.00
C TYR A 190 4.60 -15.04 16.39
N LEU A 191 5.41 -15.14 15.33
CA LEU A 191 5.93 -13.96 14.63
C LEU A 191 4.79 -13.13 14.00
N LEU A 192 3.77 -13.81 13.45
CA LEU A 192 2.57 -13.17 12.94
C LEU A 192 1.81 -12.43 14.04
N GLN A 193 1.59 -13.07 15.19
CA GLN A 193 0.92 -12.43 16.32
C GLN A 193 1.67 -11.17 16.77
N LYS A 194 2.98 -11.27 16.96
CA LYS A 194 3.81 -10.11 17.35
C LYS A 194 3.70 -8.97 16.33
N ALA A 195 3.78 -9.28 15.04
CA ALA A 195 3.68 -8.27 13.98
C ALA A 195 2.30 -7.60 13.93
N VAL A 196 1.22 -8.33 14.23
CA VAL A 196 -0.14 -7.79 14.33
C VAL A 196 -0.27 -6.89 15.57
N GLU A 197 0.27 -7.31 16.71
CA GLU A 197 0.26 -6.54 17.97
C GLU A 197 1.09 -5.25 17.89
N GLU A 198 2.24 -5.28 17.23
CA GLU A 198 3.07 -4.09 16.96
C GLU A 198 2.33 -3.02 16.12
N ARG A 199 1.27 -3.42 15.41
CA ARG A 199 0.39 -2.53 14.64
C ARG A 199 -0.80 -2.02 15.45
N GLY A 200 -0.83 -2.27 16.76
CA GLY A 200 -1.87 -1.80 17.67
C GLY A 200 -3.15 -2.63 17.67
N ILE A 201 -3.11 -3.84 17.10
CA ILE A 201 -4.25 -4.77 17.10
C ILE A 201 -4.04 -5.78 18.22
N LYS A 202 -4.96 -5.84 19.18
CA LYS A 202 -4.87 -6.81 20.28
C LYS A 202 -5.20 -8.20 19.77
N VAL A 203 -4.44 -9.22 20.16
CA VAL A 203 -4.73 -10.62 19.79
C VAL A 203 -4.96 -11.43 21.05
N ILE A 204 -6.08 -12.17 21.09
CA ILE A 204 -6.40 -13.11 22.16
C ILE A 204 -6.65 -14.48 21.52
N CYS A 205 -5.61 -15.31 21.56
CA CYS A 205 -5.71 -16.73 21.20
C CYS A 205 -6.35 -17.54 22.33
N LYS A 206 -6.75 -18.78 22.02
CA LYS A 206 -7.50 -19.66 22.95
C LYS A 206 -8.77 -18.98 23.50
N ALA A 207 -9.40 -18.11 22.71
CA ALA A 207 -10.58 -17.36 23.08
C ALA A 207 -11.83 -17.98 22.45
N ASN A 208 -12.52 -18.83 23.22
CA ASN A 208 -13.81 -19.37 22.81
C ASN A 208 -14.91 -18.35 23.12
N THR A 209 -15.67 -17.95 22.10
CA THR A 209 -16.80 -17.04 22.25
C THR A 209 -18.02 -17.81 22.77
N LYS A 210 -18.54 -17.41 23.92
CA LYS A 210 -19.72 -18.00 24.56
C LYS A 210 -21.01 -17.31 24.11
N ALA A 211 -21.02 -15.99 24.12
CA ALA A 211 -22.16 -15.17 23.72
C ALA A 211 -21.71 -13.79 23.23
N ILE A 212 -22.49 -13.19 22.33
CA ILE A 212 -22.42 -11.77 21.99
C ILE A 212 -23.49 -11.07 22.81
N ILE A 213 -23.11 -10.06 23.58
CA ILE A 213 -23.97 -9.42 24.57
C ILE A 213 -24.30 -7.98 24.19
N GLY A 214 -25.47 -7.52 24.61
CA GLY A 214 -25.88 -6.12 24.55
C GLY A 214 -27.40 -5.95 24.55
N ASN A 215 -27.86 -4.73 24.82
CA ASN A 215 -29.28 -4.39 24.92
C ASN A 215 -29.76 -3.66 23.66
N GLY A 216 -30.33 -4.41 22.71
CA GLY A 216 -30.82 -3.89 21.43
C GLY A 216 -29.74 -3.70 20.36
N LYS A 217 -28.46 -3.67 20.72
CA LYS A 217 -27.29 -3.72 19.83
C LYS A 217 -26.10 -4.35 20.56
N VAL A 218 -25.03 -4.67 19.83
CA VAL A 218 -23.77 -5.20 20.38
C VAL A 218 -23.12 -4.21 21.36
N GLU A 219 -22.71 -4.71 22.53
CA GLU A 219 -21.93 -4.00 23.54
C GLU A 219 -20.66 -4.77 23.97
N GLY A 220 -20.58 -6.07 23.65
CA GLY A 220 -19.38 -6.86 23.88
C GLY A 220 -19.54 -8.34 23.56
N ILE A 221 -18.49 -9.09 23.87
CA ILE A 221 -18.42 -10.55 23.74
C ILE A 221 -18.05 -11.16 25.08
N GLU A 222 -18.82 -12.15 25.52
CA GLU A 222 -18.49 -13.03 26.65
C GLU A 222 -17.72 -14.25 26.13
N LEU A 223 -16.57 -14.54 26.75
CA LEU A 223 -15.79 -15.75 26.50
C LEU A 223 -16.17 -16.88 27.46
N ASP A 224 -15.86 -18.13 27.10
CA ASP A 224 -16.14 -19.30 27.96
C ASP A 224 -15.44 -19.23 29.33
N ASP A 225 -14.30 -18.54 29.42
CA ASP A 225 -13.57 -18.33 30.68
C ASP A 225 -14.11 -17.17 31.54
N GLY A 226 -15.24 -16.57 31.12
CA GLY A 226 -15.94 -15.50 31.83
C GLY A 226 -15.41 -14.09 31.57
N ARG A 227 -14.35 -13.92 30.77
CA ARG A 227 -13.91 -12.59 30.34
C ARG A 227 -14.94 -11.94 29.43
N ILE A 228 -15.15 -10.64 29.61
CA ILE A 228 -16.00 -9.83 28.73
C ILE A 228 -15.11 -8.85 27.97
N ILE A 229 -15.18 -8.91 26.64
CA ILE A 229 -14.44 -8.04 25.72
C ILE A 229 -15.41 -6.99 25.17
N PRO A 230 -15.28 -5.70 25.54
CA PRO A 230 -16.18 -4.66 25.05
C PRO A 230 -16.03 -4.44 23.54
N ALA A 231 -17.15 -4.30 22.85
CA ALA A 231 -17.20 -4.13 21.40
C ALA A 231 -18.47 -3.39 21.02
N THR A 232 -18.41 -2.52 20.01
CA THR A 232 -19.60 -1.94 19.38
C THR A 232 -19.73 -2.39 17.92
N LEU A 233 -18.71 -3.09 17.42
CA LEU A 233 -18.71 -3.84 16.18
C LEU A 233 -18.13 -5.24 16.42
N VAL A 234 -18.82 -6.27 15.92
CA VAL A 234 -18.31 -7.64 15.89
C VAL A 234 -18.29 -8.14 14.46
N VAL A 235 -17.10 -8.51 13.96
CA VAL A 235 -16.93 -9.09 12.64
C VAL A 235 -16.70 -10.59 12.77
N MET A 236 -17.59 -11.39 12.18
CA MET A 236 -17.43 -12.85 12.11
C MET A 236 -16.64 -13.25 10.86
N ALA A 237 -15.40 -13.70 11.06
CA ALA A 237 -14.48 -14.15 10.02
C ALA A 237 -13.96 -15.58 10.31
N VAL A 238 -14.87 -16.50 10.63
CA VAL A 238 -14.57 -17.87 11.09
C VAL A 238 -14.64 -18.94 9.99
N GLY A 239 -14.57 -18.52 8.72
CA GLY A 239 -14.61 -19.40 7.55
C GLY A 239 -15.88 -19.27 6.72
N ILE A 240 -15.97 -20.10 5.68
CA ILE A 240 -17.05 -20.09 4.67
C ILE A 240 -17.62 -21.49 4.46
N ARG A 241 -18.84 -21.56 3.91
CA ARG A 241 -19.50 -22.81 3.52
C ARG A 241 -20.00 -22.73 2.07
N PRO A 242 -19.74 -23.73 1.22
CA PRO A 242 -20.26 -23.77 -0.15
C PRO A 242 -21.78 -23.55 -0.21
N SER A 243 -22.22 -22.72 -1.15
CA SER A 243 -23.63 -22.35 -1.35
C SER A 243 -24.38 -23.41 -2.17
N VAL A 244 -24.77 -24.52 -1.52
CA VAL A 244 -25.35 -25.70 -2.20
C VAL A 244 -26.88 -25.76 -2.21
N GLY A 245 -27.56 -24.88 -1.47
CA GLY A 245 -29.02 -24.98 -1.22
C GLY A 245 -29.84 -25.12 -2.51
N LEU A 246 -29.61 -24.23 -3.47
CA LEU A 246 -30.32 -24.24 -4.75
C LEU A 246 -30.13 -25.54 -5.54
N ALA A 247 -28.90 -26.08 -5.55
CA ALA A 247 -28.60 -27.34 -6.24
C ALA A 247 -29.23 -28.54 -5.53
N LYS A 248 -29.26 -28.52 -4.19
CA LYS A 248 -29.92 -29.54 -3.38
C LYS A 248 -31.42 -29.57 -3.64
N ASP A 249 -32.06 -28.40 -3.66
CA ASP A 249 -33.51 -28.27 -3.91
C ASP A 249 -33.86 -28.70 -5.35
N ALA A 250 -32.95 -28.48 -6.30
CA ALA A 250 -33.04 -28.99 -7.67
C ALA A 250 -32.73 -30.51 -7.80
N GLY A 251 -32.46 -31.22 -6.71
CA GLY A 251 -32.17 -32.65 -6.72
C GLY A 251 -30.82 -33.03 -7.37
N LEU A 252 -29.85 -32.12 -7.37
CA LEU A 252 -28.46 -32.42 -7.77
C LEU A 252 -27.69 -33.09 -6.63
N ALA A 253 -26.69 -33.88 -6.98
CA ALA A 253 -25.79 -34.47 -5.99
C ALA A 253 -25.01 -33.39 -5.24
N VAL A 254 -25.13 -33.37 -3.92
CA VAL A 254 -24.43 -32.43 -3.03
C VAL A 254 -23.82 -33.18 -1.84
N ASN A 255 -22.67 -32.71 -1.37
CA ASN A 255 -22.04 -33.17 -0.13
C ASN A 255 -21.59 -31.94 0.68
N ARG A 256 -20.29 -31.62 0.70
CA ARG A 256 -19.79 -30.33 1.23
C ARG A 256 -20.04 -29.22 0.23
N GLY A 257 -19.89 -29.51 -1.06
CA GLY A 257 -20.24 -28.67 -2.21
C GLY A 257 -21.19 -29.38 -3.18
N ILE A 258 -21.45 -28.74 -4.31
CA ILE A 258 -22.15 -29.33 -5.46
C ILE A 258 -21.18 -30.31 -6.12
N VAL A 259 -21.53 -31.60 -6.12
CA VAL A 259 -20.64 -32.64 -6.62
C VAL A 259 -20.52 -32.52 -8.14
N VAL A 260 -19.29 -32.39 -8.61
CA VAL A 260 -18.95 -32.33 -10.03
C VAL A 260 -17.87 -33.33 -10.40
N ASP A 261 -17.86 -33.75 -11.66
CA ASP A 261 -16.75 -34.49 -12.25
C ASP A 261 -15.53 -33.59 -12.51
N ALA A 262 -14.43 -34.17 -12.99
CA ALA A 262 -13.22 -33.41 -13.31
C ALA A 262 -13.41 -32.40 -14.47
N GLY A 263 -14.51 -32.49 -15.20
CA GLY A 263 -14.95 -31.56 -16.24
C GLY A 263 -15.90 -30.46 -15.76
N MET A 264 -16.10 -30.35 -14.44
CA MET A 264 -17.03 -29.41 -13.78
C MET A 264 -18.52 -29.69 -14.04
N GLN A 265 -18.87 -30.86 -14.57
CA GLN A 265 -20.24 -31.26 -14.83
C GLN A 265 -20.87 -31.90 -13.58
N THR A 266 -22.11 -31.56 -13.27
CA THR A 266 -22.84 -32.09 -12.11
C THR A 266 -23.43 -33.48 -12.40
N SER A 267 -24.26 -34.00 -11.49
CA SER A 267 -25.08 -35.20 -11.73
C SER A 267 -26.08 -35.06 -12.90
N ASP A 268 -26.29 -33.84 -13.39
CA ASP A 268 -27.06 -33.55 -14.60
C ASP A 268 -26.10 -33.14 -15.74
N GLY A 269 -26.26 -33.75 -16.92
CA GLY A 269 -25.36 -33.55 -18.07
C GLY A 269 -25.43 -32.16 -18.71
N ASP A 270 -26.47 -31.39 -18.40
CA ASP A 270 -26.65 -30.02 -18.90
C ASP A 270 -26.31 -28.96 -17.87
N ILE A 271 -25.90 -29.36 -16.66
CA ILE A 271 -25.62 -28.44 -15.55
C ILE A 271 -24.17 -28.61 -15.10
N PHE A 272 -23.46 -27.49 -15.06
CA PHE A 272 -22.09 -27.36 -14.56
C PHE A 272 -22.09 -26.60 -13.23
N ALA A 273 -21.06 -26.81 -12.42
CA ALA A 273 -20.80 -25.95 -11.27
C ALA A 273 -19.30 -25.67 -11.13
N LEU A 274 -18.95 -24.43 -10.78
CA LEU A 274 -17.57 -24.02 -10.55
C LEU A 274 -17.44 -22.98 -9.44
N GLY A 275 -16.22 -22.77 -8.97
CA GLY A 275 -15.94 -21.85 -7.88
C GLY A 275 -16.12 -22.52 -6.52
N GLU A 276 -16.26 -21.74 -5.46
CA GLU A 276 -16.30 -22.26 -4.09
C GLU A 276 -17.54 -23.12 -3.79
N CYS A 277 -18.59 -23.06 -4.64
CA CYS A 277 -19.76 -23.93 -4.48
C CYS A 277 -19.50 -25.36 -4.96
N ALA A 278 -18.48 -25.59 -5.79
CA ALA A 278 -18.22 -26.89 -6.41
C ALA A 278 -17.35 -27.79 -5.52
N GLU A 279 -17.67 -29.09 -5.54
CA GLU A 279 -16.89 -30.16 -4.93
C GLU A 279 -16.44 -31.12 -6.03
N VAL A 280 -15.14 -31.21 -6.25
CA VAL A 280 -14.52 -32.11 -7.24
C VAL A 280 -13.64 -33.10 -6.49
N GLY A 281 -13.78 -34.40 -6.76
CA GLY A 281 -12.98 -35.44 -6.11
C GLY A 281 -13.09 -35.47 -4.57
N GLY A 282 -14.21 -35.00 -4.00
CA GLY A 282 -14.42 -34.90 -2.54
C GLY A 282 -13.79 -33.66 -1.89
N MET A 283 -13.22 -32.74 -2.67
CA MET A 283 -12.51 -31.55 -2.19
C MET A 283 -13.23 -30.27 -2.60
N VAL A 284 -13.20 -29.27 -1.72
CA VAL A 284 -13.72 -27.91 -1.95
C VAL A 284 -12.60 -26.89 -1.75
N TYR A 285 -12.70 -25.75 -2.44
CA TYR A 285 -11.65 -24.73 -2.46
C TYR A 285 -12.19 -23.36 -2.04
N GLY A 286 -11.38 -22.61 -1.28
CA GLY A 286 -11.60 -21.21 -0.91
C GLY A 286 -10.47 -20.28 -1.37
N LEU A 287 -9.79 -20.65 -2.46
CA LEU A 287 -8.64 -19.94 -3.02
C LEU A 287 -8.85 -19.73 -4.52
N VAL A 288 -8.48 -18.55 -5.02
CA VAL A 288 -8.80 -18.13 -6.40
C VAL A 288 -8.12 -18.97 -7.47
N ALA A 289 -6.86 -19.37 -7.30
CA ALA A 289 -6.13 -20.13 -8.32
C ALA A 289 -6.84 -21.44 -8.71
N PRO A 290 -7.27 -22.31 -7.76
CA PRO A 290 -8.14 -23.45 -8.07
C PRO A 290 -9.42 -23.08 -8.82
N LEU A 291 -10.09 -21.97 -8.44
CA LEU A 291 -11.36 -21.59 -9.07
C LEU A 291 -11.16 -21.12 -10.52
N TYR A 292 -10.04 -20.49 -10.83
CA TYR A 292 -9.69 -20.10 -12.19
C TYR A 292 -9.32 -21.29 -13.07
N GLU A 293 -8.72 -22.33 -12.49
CA GLU A 293 -8.51 -23.58 -13.22
C GLU A 293 -9.84 -24.29 -13.50
N MET A 294 -10.76 -24.34 -12.52
CA MET A 294 -12.13 -24.80 -12.76
C MET A 294 -12.81 -24.02 -13.88
N ALA A 295 -12.62 -22.69 -13.91
CA ALA A 295 -13.17 -21.82 -14.96
C ALA A 295 -12.62 -22.13 -16.35
N ARG A 296 -11.31 -22.40 -16.47
CA ARG A 296 -10.68 -22.81 -17.73
C ARG A 296 -11.24 -24.13 -18.25
N ILE A 297 -11.43 -25.11 -17.35
CA ILE A 297 -11.92 -26.45 -17.70
C ILE A 297 -13.41 -26.41 -18.06
N ALA A 298 -14.23 -25.73 -17.26
CA ALA A 298 -15.66 -25.55 -17.55
C ALA A 298 -15.87 -24.88 -18.92
N ALA A 299 -15.08 -23.84 -19.24
CA ALA A 299 -15.15 -23.18 -20.54
C ALA A 299 -14.77 -24.10 -21.71
N ALA A 300 -13.76 -24.97 -21.53
CA ALA A 300 -13.38 -25.96 -22.54
C ALA A 300 -14.51 -26.99 -22.77
N HIS A 301 -15.07 -27.52 -21.68
CA HIS A 301 -16.15 -28.51 -21.75
C HIS A 301 -17.44 -27.94 -22.34
N LEU A 302 -17.76 -26.67 -22.03
CA LEU A 302 -18.86 -25.92 -22.67
C LEU A 302 -18.58 -25.60 -24.14
N SER A 303 -17.32 -25.69 -24.59
CA SER A 303 -16.92 -25.55 -26.00
C SER A 303 -16.75 -26.90 -26.71
N ASP A 304 -17.33 -27.97 -26.15
CA ASP A 304 -17.24 -29.36 -26.65
C ASP A 304 -15.83 -29.98 -26.64
N ASP A 305 -14.86 -29.35 -25.98
CA ASP A 305 -13.52 -29.90 -25.72
C ASP A 305 -13.49 -30.61 -24.36
N ARG A 306 -13.53 -31.94 -24.39
CA ARG A 306 -13.52 -32.83 -23.22
C ARG A 306 -12.13 -33.29 -22.79
N SER A 307 -11.07 -32.77 -23.41
CA SER A 307 -9.69 -33.18 -23.12
C SER A 307 -9.14 -32.70 -21.76
N PRO A 308 -9.44 -31.49 -21.25
CA PRO A 308 -8.85 -31.03 -19.99
C PRO A 308 -9.64 -31.55 -18.79
N ALA A 309 -8.94 -32.01 -17.76
CA ALA A 309 -9.55 -32.47 -16.51
C ALA A 309 -8.95 -31.70 -15.32
N PHE A 310 -9.78 -31.43 -14.31
CA PHE A 310 -9.34 -30.78 -13.08
C PHE A 310 -8.44 -31.73 -12.29
N VAL A 311 -7.26 -31.24 -11.91
CA VAL A 311 -6.30 -31.97 -11.09
C VAL A 311 -6.04 -31.17 -9.82
N HIS A 312 -6.14 -31.84 -8.67
CA HIS A 312 -5.84 -31.23 -7.38
C HIS A 312 -4.36 -30.82 -7.32
N ALA A 313 -4.12 -29.55 -7.00
CA ALA A 313 -2.78 -29.02 -6.79
C ALA A 313 -2.73 -28.16 -5.52
N ASP A 314 -1.63 -28.25 -4.79
CA ASP A 314 -1.38 -27.38 -3.65
C ASP A 314 -1.18 -25.94 -4.12
N THR A 315 -1.90 -25.02 -3.48
CA THR A 315 -1.84 -23.59 -3.80
C THR A 315 -1.07 -22.86 -2.70
N PRO A 316 -0.05 -22.05 -3.05
CA PRO A 316 0.64 -21.22 -2.07
C PRO A 316 -0.32 -20.26 -1.38
N THR A 317 -0.20 -20.14 -0.06
CA THR A 317 -0.99 -19.17 0.71
C THR A 317 -0.12 -18.02 1.19
N LYS A 318 -0.63 -16.80 1.02
CA LYS A 318 -0.03 -15.54 1.45
C LYS A 318 -1.08 -14.67 2.16
N LEU A 319 -0.64 -13.83 3.10
CA LEU A 319 -1.50 -12.86 3.79
C LEU A 319 -1.39 -11.48 3.13
N LYS A 320 -2.52 -10.77 2.98
CA LYS A 320 -2.58 -9.44 2.34
C LYS A 320 -2.62 -8.32 3.38
N VAL A 321 -1.69 -8.34 4.33
CA VAL A 321 -1.52 -7.28 5.33
C VAL A 321 -0.18 -6.60 5.07
N THR A 322 -0.22 -5.31 4.75
CA THR A 322 0.98 -4.55 4.36
C THR A 322 2.10 -4.66 5.41
N GLY A 323 3.29 -5.06 4.94
CA GLY A 323 4.48 -5.24 5.77
C GLY A 323 4.50 -6.52 6.60
N ILE A 324 3.60 -7.48 6.33
CA ILE A 324 3.68 -8.85 6.86
C ILE A 324 3.87 -9.80 5.68
N GLU A 325 5.07 -10.34 5.54
CA GLU A 325 5.42 -11.28 4.48
C GLU A 325 5.40 -12.70 5.03
N LEU A 326 4.52 -13.55 4.48
CA LEU A 326 4.47 -14.97 4.79
C LEU A 326 4.13 -15.80 3.57
N TYR A 327 4.61 -17.04 3.56
CA TYR A 327 4.39 -18.00 2.50
C TYR A 327 4.25 -19.39 3.10
N SER A 328 3.19 -20.11 2.74
CA SER A 328 3.01 -21.51 3.11
C SER A 328 2.54 -22.34 1.94
N LEU A 329 3.03 -23.58 1.87
CA LEU A 329 2.72 -24.50 0.79
C LEU A 329 2.92 -25.95 1.24
N GLY A 330 2.05 -26.83 0.76
CA GLY A 330 2.22 -28.28 0.86
C GLY A 330 1.94 -28.80 2.27
N ASP A 331 2.53 -29.94 2.58
CA ASP A 331 2.31 -30.66 3.82
C ASP A 331 3.45 -30.40 4.80
N PHE A 332 3.14 -29.69 5.87
CA PHE A 332 4.06 -29.34 6.96
C PHE A 332 3.57 -29.84 8.32
N ALA A 333 2.63 -30.80 8.33
CA ALA A 333 2.22 -31.50 9.54
C ALA A 333 3.38 -32.36 10.07
N ASP A 334 3.40 -32.57 11.39
CA ASP A 334 4.39 -33.42 12.03
C ASP A 334 4.13 -34.91 11.70
N GLY A 335 5.20 -35.68 11.54
CA GLY A 335 5.15 -37.12 11.26
C GLY A 335 6.51 -37.78 11.43
N ASP A 336 6.52 -39.04 11.85
CA ASP A 336 7.75 -39.81 12.12
C ASP A 336 8.57 -40.11 10.85
N ASP A 337 7.94 -39.98 9.67
CA ASP A 337 8.54 -40.22 8.35
C ASP A 337 9.09 -38.94 7.69
N ARG A 338 9.31 -37.89 8.48
CA ARG A 338 9.65 -36.55 7.98
C ARG A 338 10.93 -36.02 8.60
N GLU A 339 11.70 -35.30 7.81
CA GLU A 339 12.84 -34.51 8.25
C GLU A 339 12.54 -33.02 8.06
N GLU A 340 13.21 -32.15 8.82
CA GLU A 340 13.06 -30.71 8.64
C GLU A 340 14.40 -29.97 8.57
N ILE A 341 14.43 -28.92 7.76
CA ILE A 341 15.50 -27.92 7.76
C ILE A 341 14.89 -26.59 8.18
N VAL A 342 15.45 -26.01 9.24
CA VAL A 342 14.89 -24.80 9.88
C VAL A 342 15.97 -23.73 10.01
N LEU A 343 15.65 -22.52 9.56
CA LEU A 343 16.42 -21.30 9.79
C LEU A 343 15.58 -20.31 10.59
N ARG A 344 16.15 -19.78 11.67
CA ARG A 344 15.51 -18.78 12.53
C ARG A 344 16.47 -17.62 12.79
N ASP A 345 16.11 -16.42 12.36
CA ASP A 345 16.72 -15.18 12.80
C ASP A 345 15.65 -14.33 13.51
N ALA A 346 15.62 -14.44 14.83
CA ALA A 346 14.64 -13.76 15.66
C ALA A 346 14.79 -12.22 15.64
N SER A 347 16.01 -11.71 15.37
CA SER A 347 16.30 -10.27 15.36
C SER A 347 15.83 -9.62 14.06
N ALA A 348 16.00 -10.31 12.94
CA ALA A 348 15.50 -9.90 11.63
C ALA A 348 14.01 -10.23 11.42
N GLY A 349 13.42 -11.06 12.30
CA GLY A 349 12.05 -11.54 12.16
C GLY A 349 11.90 -12.57 11.03
N VAL A 350 12.96 -13.30 10.69
CA VAL A 350 13.00 -14.27 9.59
C VAL A 350 12.86 -15.69 10.13
N TYR A 351 11.97 -16.45 9.49
CA TYR A 351 11.76 -17.87 9.76
C TYR A 351 11.57 -18.63 8.45
N LYS A 352 12.32 -19.72 8.27
CA LYS A 352 12.17 -20.64 7.13
C LYS A 352 12.14 -22.07 7.65
N ARG A 353 11.13 -22.85 7.26
CA ARG A 353 11.01 -24.29 7.54
C ARG A 353 10.70 -25.03 6.25
N LEU A 354 11.52 -26.00 5.92
CA LEU A 354 11.31 -26.95 4.83
C LEU A 354 11.05 -28.33 5.44
N VAL A 355 9.94 -28.94 5.08
CA VAL A 355 9.58 -30.30 5.50
C VAL A 355 9.88 -31.25 4.36
N LEU A 356 10.62 -32.30 4.68
CA LEU A 356 11.20 -33.23 3.74
C LEU A 356 10.71 -34.65 4.00
N LYS A 357 10.58 -35.44 2.94
CA LYS A 357 10.40 -36.88 2.99
C LYS A 357 11.19 -37.51 1.85
N ASP A 358 12.00 -38.53 2.15
CA ASP A 358 12.85 -39.21 1.17
C ASP A 358 13.72 -38.24 0.32
N ASN A 359 14.35 -37.25 0.99
CA ASN A 359 15.13 -36.16 0.35
C ASN A 359 14.33 -35.31 -0.68
N LYS A 360 13.02 -35.17 -0.51
CA LYS A 360 12.17 -34.32 -1.34
C LYS A 360 11.38 -33.35 -0.48
N ILE A 361 11.21 -32.12 -0.95
CA ILE A 361 10.38 -31.12 -0.27
C ILE A 361 8.91 -31.51 -0.41
N ILE A 362 8.23 -31.67 0.73
CA ILE A 362 6.78 -31.90 0.79
C ILE A 362 6.02 -30.70 1.37
N GLY A 363 6.70 -29.84 2.14
CA GLY A 363 6.11 -28.65 2.75
C GLY A 363 7.09 -27.50 2.93
N THR A 364 6.57 -26.27 2.96
CA THR A 364 7.35 -25.05 3.10
C THR A 364 6.56 -24.02 3.91
N VAL A 365 7.19 -23.44 4.94
CA VAL A 365 6.68 -22.31 5.73
C VAL A 365 7.76 -21.24 5.82
N LEU A 366 7.49 -20.05 5.30
CA LEU A 366 8.40 -18.91 5.31
C LEU A 366 7.69 -17.70 5.95
N TYR A 367 8.43 -16.93 6.74
CA TYR A 367 8.01 -15.67 7.34
C TYR A 367 9.15 -14.65 7.28
N GLY A 368 8.81 -13.40 6.97
CA GLY A 368 9.77 -12.31 6.76
C GLY A 368 10.43 -12.37 5.38
N GLU A 369 11.28 -13.38 5.16
CA GLU A 369 11.90 -13.61 3.85
C GLU A 369 11.20 -14.73 3.07
N THR A 370 10.37 -14.34 2.10
CA THR A 370 9.55 -15.29 1.33
C THR A 370 9.95 -15.42 -0.14
N ALA A 371 11.04 -14.78 -0.57
CA ALA A 371 11.43 -14.68 -1.98
C ALA A 371 11.65 -16.06 -2.64
N ASP A 372 12.25 -17.00 -1.91
CA ASP A 372 12.55 -18.36 -2.40
C ASP A 372 11.32 -19.30 -2.45
N GLY A 373 10.15 -18.87 -1.96
CA GLY A 373 8.96 -19.73 -1.87
C GLY A 373 8.54 -20.36 -3.20
N ALA A 374 8.66 -19.61 -4.31
CA ALA A 374 8.35 -20.13 -5.64
C ALA A 374 9.34 -21.21 -6.10
N TRP A 375 10.62 -21.08 -5.74
CA TRP A 375 11.64 -22.06 -6.07
C TRP A 375 11.43 -23.37 -5.29
N PHE A 376 11.13 -23.27 -3.98
CA PHE A 376 10.77 -24.46 -3.18
C PHE A 376 9.52 -25.17 -3.72
N ASN A 377 8.52 -24.42 -4.20
CA ASN A 377 7.35 -25.00 -4.86
C ASN A 377 7.71 -25.78 -6.14
N ASP A 378 8.61 -25.23 -6.96
CA ASP A 378 9.07 -25.89 -8.18
C ASP A 378 9.79 -27.22 -7.88
N LEU A 379 10.71 -27.23 -6.91
CA LEU A 379 11.38 -28.44 -6.45
C LEU A 379 10.39 -29.50 -5.94
N LYS A 380 9.37 -29.07 -5.19
CA LYS A 380 8.29 -29.94 -4.73
C LYS A 380 7.48 -30.51 -5.89
N LYS A 381 7.03 -29.69 -6.84
CA LYS A 381 6.26 -30.13 -8.02
C LYS A 381 7.03 -31.14 -8.87
N LYS A 382 8.35 -30.95 -9.00
CA LYS A 382 9.24 -31.85 -9.73
C LYS A 382 9.67 -33.09 -8.93
N ALA A 383 9.33 -33.15 -7.64
CA ALA A 383 9.80 -34.19 -6.72
C ALA A 383 11.32 -34.36 -6.76
N THR A 384 12.06 -33.24 -6.85
CA THR A 384 13.52 -33.21 -6.98
C THR A 384 14.20 -33.77 -5.74
N ASP A 385 15.18 -34.65 -5.94
CA ASP A 385 16.07 -35.11 -4.89
C ASP A 385 17.05 -33.98 -4.50
N ILE A 386 17.00 -33.56 -3.24
CA ILE A 386 17.77 -32.43 -2.70
C ILE A 386 19.10 -32.87 -2.06
N SER A 387 19.49 -34.14 -2.13
CA SER A 387 20.65 -34.70 -1.40
C SER A 387 21.95 -33.93 -1.63
N GLU A 388 22.25 -33.54 -2.88
CA GLU A 388 23.49 -32.82 -3.23
C GLU A 388 23.52 -31.37 -2.73
N MET A 389 22.34 -30.82 -2.43
CA MET A 389 22.12 -29.38 -2.24
C MET A 389 21.60 -29.09 -0.81
N ARG A 390 21.47 -30.15 0.01
CA ARG A 390 20.80 -30.15 1.31
C ARG A 390 21.40 -29.15 2.31
N GLU A 391 22.73 -29.03 2.36
CA GLU A 391 23.43 -28.19 3.33
C GLU A 391 23.16 -26.69 3.13
N THR A 392 22.95 -26.26 1.89
CA THR A 392 22.74 -24.85 1.55
C THR A 392 21.30 -24.53 1.14
N LEU A 393 20.44 -25.55 0.98
CA LEU A 393 19.06 -25.45 0.51
C LEU A 393 18.25 -24.33 1.20
N ILE A 394 18.39 -24.21 2.53
CA ILE A 394 17.62 -23.26 3.34
C ILE A 394 17.96 -21.79 3.09
N PHE A 395 19.13 -21.51 2.53
CA PHE A 395 19.58 -20.15 2.17
C PHE A 395 19.05 -19.70 0.81
N GLY A 396 18.39 -20.61 0.07
CA GLY A 396 17.71 -20.29 -1.19
C GLY A 396 18.51 -20.65 -2.43
N GLN A 397 17.93 -20.31 -3.59
CA GLN A 397 18.43 -20.74 -4.90
C GLN A 397 19.86 -20.22 -5.18
N ALA A 398 20.18 -19.02 -4.69
CA ALA A 398 21.48 -18.37 -4.93
C ALA A 398 22.67 -19.12 -4.32
N TYR A 399 22.44 -20.06 -3.40
CA TYR A 399 23.48 -20.77 -2.65
C TYR A 399 23.76 -22.21 -3.13
N GLN A 400 23.16 -22.63 -4.24
CA GLN A 400 23.31 -24.01 -4.75
C GLN A 400 24.55 -24.25 -5.64
N GLY A 401 25.40 -23.25 -5.80
CA GLY A 401 26.61 -23.36 -6.63
C GLY A 401 26.30 -23.30 -8.14
N GLY A 402 27.14 -22.58 -8.86
CA GLY A 402 26.92 -22.15 -10.24
C GLY A 402 27.15 -20.65 -10.34
N SER A 403 27.59 -20.15 -11.52
CA SER A 403 27.52 -18.71 -11.77
C SER A 403 26.11 -18.26 -11.40
N PRO A 404 25.93 -17.16 -10.64
CA PRO A 404 24.59 -16.62 -10.41
C PRO A 404 23.96 -16.56 -11.79
N LEU A 405 22.91 -17.36 -12.02
CA LEU A 405 22.13 -17.18 -13.22
C LEU A 405 21.75 -15.71 -13.16
N ASP A 406 22.15 -14.96 -14.19
CA ASP A 406 21.64 -13.61 -14.39
C ASP A 406 20.15 -13.68 -14.03
N PRO A 407 19.64 -12.88 -13.07
CA PRO A 407 18.24 -12.92 -12.68
C PRO A 407 17.31 -12.89 -13.88
N MET A 408 17.76 -12.25 -14.98
CA MET A 408 17.10 -12.24 -16.27
C MET A 408 17.18 -13.59 -17.02
N ALA A 409 18.32 -14.28 -17.01
CA ALA A 409 18.47 -15.62 -17.57
C ALA A 409 17.65 -16.70 -16.84
N ALA A 410 17.50 -16.60 -15.52
CA ALA A 410 16.65 -17.51 -14.75
C ALA A 410 15.17 -17.38 -15.14
N VAL A 411 14.68 -16.15 -15.32
CA VAL A 411 13.31 -15.88 -15.80
C VAL A 411 13.14 -16.27 -17.27
N ALA A 412 14.16 -16.07 -18.10
CA ALA A 412 14.17 -16.50 -19.48
C ALA A 412 14.04 -18.03 -19.62
N ALA A 413 14.64 -18.79 -18.70
CA ALA A 413 14.62 -20.25 -18.70
C ALA A 413 13.30 -20.87 -18.17
N LEU A 414 12.40 -20.09 -17.57
CA LEU A 414 11.10 -20.60 -17.14
C LEU A 414 10.28 -21.13 -18.33
N PRO A 415 9.60 -22.29 -18.21
CA PRO A 415 8.69 -22.75 -19.26
C PRO A 415 7.45 -21.83 -19.38
N ASP A 416 6.75 -21.85 -20.51
CA ASP A 416 5.61 -20.96 -20.76
C ASP A 416 4.42 -21.21 -19.82
N ASP A 417 4.29 -22.41 -19.28
CA ASP A 417 3.29 -22.78 -18.28
C ASP A 417 3.71 -22.41 -16.85
N ALA A 418 4.92 -21.91 -16.64
CA ALA A 418 5.39 -21.49 -15.32
C ALA A 418 4.53 -20.36 -14.75
N GLU A 419 3.99 -20.57 -13.55
CA GLU A 419 3.18 -19.59 -12.85
C GLU A 419 4.02 -18.40 -12.39
N ILE A 420 3.63 -17.19 -12.83
CA ILE A 420 4.29 -15.93 -12.45
C ILE A 420 3.45 -15.19 -11.41
N CYS A 421 2.14 -15.12 -11.62
CA CYS A 421 1.21 -14.46 -10.71
C CYS A 421 0.29 -15.48 -10.06
N GLY A 422 0.65 -15.97 -8.86
CA GLY A 422 -0.14 -16.98 -8.15
C GLY A 422 -1.52 -16.51 -7.68
N CYS A 423 -1.72 -15.20 -7.44
CA CYS A 423 -3.03 -14.69 -7.04
C CYS A 423 -4.05 -14.63 -8.19
N ASN A 424 -3.59 -14.51 -9.43
CA ASN A 424 -4.44 -14.48 -10.63
C ASN A 424 -4.23 -15.70 -11.55
N GLY A 425 -3.43 -16.68 -11.14
CA GLY A 425 -3.10 -17.86 -11.93
C GLY A 425 -2.51 -17.54 -13.31
N VAL A 426 -1.68 -16.49 -13.42
CA VAL A 426 -1.13 -16.05 -14.71
C VAL A 426 0.25 -16.65 -14.93
N CYS A 427 0.42 -17.43 -16.00
CA CYS A 427 1.69 -18.01 -16.41
C CYS A 427 2.52 -17.08 -17.30
N LYS A 428 3.82 -17.41 -17.44
CA LYS A 428 4.79 -16.71 -18.29
C LYS A 428 4.26 -16.54 -19.71
N GLY A 429 3.81 -17.63 -20.34
CA GLY A 429 3.35 -17.66 -21.72
C GLY A 429 2.18 -16.73 -21.97
N LYS A 430 1.23 -16.60 -21.02
CA LYS A 430 0.12 -15.63 -21.14
C LYS A 430 0.63 -14.20 -21.09
N ILE A 431 1.61 -13.89 -20.23
CA ILE A 431 2.20 -12.55 -20.14
C ILE A 431 2.92 -12.20 -21.43
N THR A 432 3.86 -13.05 -21.86
CA THR A 432 4.68 -12.81 -23.06
C THR A 432 3.84 -12.75 -24.33
N SER A 433 2.90 -13.69 -24.53
CA SER A 433 1.99 -13.67 -25.69
C SER A 433 1.07 -12.45 -25.71
N THR A 434 0.59 -11.98 -24.55
CA THR A 434 -0.27 -10.78 -24.49
C THR A 434 0.54 -9.51 -24.79
N ILE A 435 1.77 -9.43 -24.28
CA ILE A 435 2.71 -8.35 -24.59
C ILE A 435 2.92 -8.26 -26.11
N THR A 436 3.25 -9.38 -26.76
CA THR A 436 3.52 -9.41 -28.20
C THR A 436 2.26 -9.16 -29.04
N SER A 437 1.14 -9.81 -28.72
CA SER A 437 -0.09 -9.71 -29.53
C SER A 437 -0.76 -8.33 -29.45
N LYS A 438 -0.61 -7.62 -28.33
CA LYS A 438 -1.22 -6.29 -28.13
C LYS A 438 -0.21 -5.14 -28.19
N GLY A 439 1.07 -5.42 -28.40
CA GLY A 439 2.13 -4.41 -28.42
C GLY A 439 2.26 -3.64 -27.11
N LEU A 440 2.12 -4.33 -25.97
CA LEU A 440 2.14 -3.68 -24.65
C LEU A 440 3.57 -3.30 -24.27
N THR A 441 3.80 -2.06 -23.84
CA THR A 441 5.14 -1.57 -23.51
C THR A 441 5.29 -1.10 -22.06
N SER A 442 4.20 -1.01 -21.30
CA SER A 442 4.22 -0.58 -19.89
C SER A 442 3.71 -1.66 -18.92
N LEU A 443 4.18 -1.60 -17.67
CA LEU A 443 3.74 -2.50 -16.61
C LEU A 443 2.24 -2.35 -16.33
N ASP A 444 1.72 -1.13 -16.42
CA ASP A 444 0.29 -0.86 -16.20
C ASP A 444 -0.57 -1.46 -17.32
N ASP A 445 -0.10 -1.47 -18.57
CA ASP A 445 -0.79 -2.16 -19.67
C ASP A 445 -0.80 -3.68 -19.45
N VAL A 446 0.34 -4.24 -19.01
CA VAL A 446 0.42 -5.67 -18.68
C VAL A 446 -0.53 -6.01 -17.53
N ARG A 447 -0.60 -5.18 -16.49
CA ARG A 447 -1.58 -5.32 -15.40
C ARG A 447 -3.02 -5.28 -15.93
N ALA A 448 -3.33 -4.30 -16.78
CA ALA A 448 -4.68 -4.11 -17.31
C ALA A 448 -5.15 -5.31 -18.13
N HIS A 449 -4.26 -5.88 -18.95
CA HIS A 449 -4.60 -6.93 -19.92
C HIS A 449 -4.35 -8.36 -19.46
N THR A 450 -3.38 -8.60 -18.58
CA THR A 450 -3.06 -9.95 -18.07
C THR A 450 -3.56 -10.19 -16.65
N LYS A 451 -3.83 -9.11 -15.90
CA LYS A 451 -4.08 -9.10 -14.44
C LYS A 451 -2.88 -9.52 -13.59
N ALA A 452 -1.74 -9.87 -14.17
CA ALA A 452 -0.51 -10.10 -13.41
C ALA A 452 -0.08 -8.81 -12.70
N SER A 453 0.46 -8.90 -11.48
CA SER A 453 0.85 -7.76 -10.62
C SER A 453 -0.30 -6.85 -10.13
N ALA A 454 -1.52 -6.98 -10.66
CA ALA A 454 -2.64 -6.11 -10.32
C ALA A 454 -3.26 -6.40 -8.94
N SER A 455 -3.06 -7.61 -8.39
CA SER A 455 -3.71 -8.03 -7.14
C SER A 455 -2.87 -7.80 -5.87
N CYS A 456 -1.96 -8.70 -5.51
CA CYS A 456 -1.11 -8.55 -4.32
C CYS A 456 0.24 -7.86 -4.59
N GLY A 457 0.57 -7.56 -5.85
CA GLY A 457 1.83 -6.93 -6.24
C GLY A 457 3.11 -7.78 -6.07
N SER A 458 3.06 -8.95 -5.42
CA SER A 458 4.28 -9.73 -5.10
C SER A 458 5.05 -10.23 -6.33
N CYS A 459 4.40 -10.37 -7.48
CA CYS A 459 5.02 -10.81 -8.73
C CYS A 459 5.51 -9.66 -9.61
N THR A 460 5.45 -8.40 -9.15
CA THR A 460 5.77 -7.22 -9.98
C THR A 460 7.16 -7.30 -10.58
N GLY A 461 8.19 -7.61 -9.77
CA GLY A 461 9.56 -7.72 -10.28
C GLY A 461 9.74 -8.80 -11.36
N LEU A 462 9.06 -9.95 -11.22
CA LEU A 462 9.07 -11.02 -12.23
C LEU A 462 8.37 -10.59 -13.52
N VAL A 463 7.27 -9.83 -13.42
CA VAL A 463 6.57 -9.27 -14.58
C VAL A 463 7.46 -8.26 -15.31
N GLU A 464 8.12 -7.36 -14.57
CA GLU A 464 9.07 -6.39 -15.15
C GLU A 464 10.24 -7.11 -15.83
N GLN A 465 10.79 -8.16 -15.23
CA GLN A 465 11.84 -8.99 -15.86
C GLN A 465 11.35 -9.67 -17.15
N LEU A 466 10.12 -10.21 -17.17
CA LEU A 466 9.54 -10.78 -18.39
C LEU A 466 9.29 -9.75 -19.47
N MET A 467 8.90 -8.53 -19.10
CA MET A 467 8.77 -7.43 -20.03
C MET A 467 10.12 -7.09 -20.66
N THR A 468 11.19 -6.97 -19.86
CA THR A 468 12.56 -6.77 -20.38
C THR A 468 12.97 -7.85 -21.36
N LEU A 469 12.69 -9.12 -21.03
CA LEU A 469 13.02 -10.25 -21.90
C LEU A 469 12.20 -10.30 -23.20
N THR A 470 10.92 -9.96 -23.13
CA THR A 470 9.98 -10.10 -24.27
C THR A 470 10.13 -8.95 -25.26
N LEU A 471 10.38 -7.75 -24.76
CA LEU A 471 10.37 -6.51 -25.54
C LEU A 471 11.78 -6.00 -25.85
N GLY A 472 12.81 -6.51 -25.17
CA GLY A 472 14.19 -6.03 -25.29
C GLY A 472 14.27 -4.51 -25.08
N ASP A 473 14.95 -3.82 -26.00
CA ASP A 473 15.10 -2.36 -25.99
C ASP A 473 13.76 -1.59 -26.08
N SER A 474 12.68 -2.26 -26.49
CA SER A 474 11.33 -1.69 -26.59
C SER A 474 10.62 -1.62 -25.23
N TYR A 475 11.04 -2.46 -24.27
CA TYR A 475 10.71 -2.25 -22.87
C TYR A 475 11.79 -1.39 -22.29
N ASN A 476 11.47 -0.11 -22.21
CA ASN A 476 12.30 0.82 -21.50
C ASN A 476 11.75 0.91 -20.07
N PRO A 477 12.33 0.23 -19.06
CA PRO A 477 12.00 0.52 -17.66
C PRO A 477 12.43 1.95 -17.28
N ALA A 478 13.31 2.56 -18.08
CA ALA A 478 13.60 4.00 -18.08
C ALA A 478 12.74 4.78 -19.09
N ALA A 479 11.66 4.18 -19.62
CA ALA A 479 10.61 4.93 -20.31
C ALA A 479 10.21 6.02 -19.34
N VAL A 480 10.12 7.23 -19.88
CA VAL A 480 9.82 8.42 -19.11
C VAL A 480 8.55 8.14 -18.32
N GLN A 481 8.70 7.84 -17.03
CA GLN A 481 7.58 7.56 -16.15
C GLN A 481 6.79 8.85 -16.05
N PRO A 482 5.56 8.92 -16.58
CA PRO A 482 4.82 10.16 -16.58
C PRO A 482 4.61 10.61 -15.15
N MET A 483 4.74 11.92 -14.91
CA MET A 483 4.57 12.49 -13.56
C MET A 483 3.20 12.12 -12.95
N CYS A 484 2.18 12.04 -13.80
CA CYS A 484 0.83 11.60 -13.48
C CYS A 484 0.07 11.34 -14.80
N THR A 485 -1.20 10.93 -14.70
CA THR A 485 -2.08 10.68 -15.86
C THR A 485 -2.42 11.92 -16.69
N CYS A 486 -2.11 13.13 -16.21
CA CYS A 486 -2.38 14.38 -16.92
C CYS A 486 -1.35 14.70 -18.03
N THR A 487 -0.25 13.96 -18.15
CA THR A 487 0.81 14.19 -19.13
C THR A 487 1.47 12.86 -19.50
N GLU A 488 2.17 12.81 -20.64
CA GLU A 488 3.09 11.71 -20.97
C GLU A 488 4.53 12.01 -20.52
N LEU A 489 4.79 13.22 -20.03
CA LEU A 489 6.12 13.68 -19.64
C LEU A 489 6.43 13.31 -18.19
N GLY A 490 7.67 12.89 -17.97
CA GLY A 490 8.22 12.63 -16.65
C GLY A 490 8.75 13.89 -15.99
N HIS A 491 9.08 13.78 -14.71
CA HIS A 491 9.57 14.91 -13.92
C HIS A 491 10.80 15.60 -14.54
N ASP A 492 11.73 14.83 -15.11
CA ASP A 492 12.99 15.35 -15.62
C ASP A 492 12.78 16.13 -16.95
N ASP A 493 11.92 15.62 -17.84
CA ASP A 493 11.54 16.32 -19.07
C ASP A 493 10.79 17.61 -18.79
N VAL A 494 9.83 17.57 -17.86
CA VAL A 494 9.07 18.77 -17.49
C VAL A 494 10.00 19.85 -16.95
N ARG A 495 10.92 19.53 -16.03
CA ARG A 495 11.93 20.49 -15.53
C ARG A 495 12.79 21.06 -16.66
N ARG A 496 13.30 20.19 -17.54
CA ARG A 496 14.14 20.60 -18.68
C ARG A 496 13.37 21.53 -19.62
N LEU A 497 12.13 21.20 -19.95
CA LEU A 497 11.29 21.96 -20.87
C LEU A 497 10.82 23.30 -20.28
N ILE A 498 10.56 23.37 -18.97
CA ILE A 498 10.30 24.63 -18.26
C ILE A 498 11.42 25.64 -18.53
N LYS A 499 12.68 25.23 -18.35
CA LYS A 499 13.84 26.08 -18.63
C LYS A 499 14.02 26.36 -20.11
N ALA A 500 14.03 25.30 -20.93
CA ALA A 500 14.33 25.40 -22.35
C ALA A 500 13.34 26.27 -23.13
N LYS A 501 12.06 26.26 -22.75
CA LYS A 501 11.00 27.07 -23.36
C LYS A 501 10.69 28.37 -22.59
N GLY A 502 11.39 28.65 -21.48
CA GLY A 502 11.18 29.86 -20.68
C GLY A 502 9.78 29.96 -20.08
N LEU A 503 9.21 28.84 -19.61
CA LEU A 503 7.83 28.76 -19.12
C LEU A 503 7.76 29.21 -17.66
N LYS A 504 7.03 30.30 -17.38
CA LYS A 504 7.02 31.00 -16.09
C LYS A 504 5.68 30.97 -15.35
N SER A 505 4.75 30.11 -15.73
CA SER A 505 3.48 29.92 -15.00
C SER A 505 2.93 28.51 -15.19
N ILE A 506 2.18 27.98 -14.22
CA ILE A 506 1.55 26.66 -14.33
C ILE A 506 0.67 26.55 -15.59
N PRO A 507 -0.19 27.54 -15.92
CA PRO A 507 -0.98 27.49 -17.16
C PRO A 507 -0.12 27.46 -18.41
N ALA A 508 0.98 28.22 -18.48
CA ALA A 508 1.89 28.18 -19.63
C ALA A 508 2.55 26.82 -19.78
N VAL A 509 2.97 26.19 -18.67
CA VAL A 509 3.52 24.83 -18.69
C VAL A 509 2.49 23.82 -19.16
N MET A 510 1.28 23.86 -18.61
CA MET A 510 0.22 22.92 -19.00
C MET A 510 -0.18 23.09 -20.47
N GLN A 511 -0.31 24.34 -20.95
CA GLN A 511 -0.68 24.62 -22.33
C GLN A 511 0.41 24.19 -23.31
N GLU A 512 1.66 24.61 -23.08
CA GLU A 512 2.77 24.40 -24.02
C GLU A 512 3.27 22.96 -24.02
N LEU A 513 3.11 22.24 -22.91
CA LEU A 513 3.50 20.83 -22.77
C LEU A 513 2.29 19.87 -22.90
N GLU A 514 1.18 20.36 -23.46
CA GLU A 514 0.01 19.56 -23.84
C GLU A 514 -0.57 18.70 -22.70
N TRP A 515 -0.76 19.31 -21.54
CA TRP A 515 -1.44 18.64 -20.42
C TRP A 515 -2.85 18.21 -20.82
N LYS A 516 -3.19 16.94 -20.59
CA LYS A 516 -4.49 16.34 -20.92
C LYS A 516 -5.66 16.90 -20.10
N THR A 517 -5.37 17.59 -18.99
CA THR A 517 -6.37 18.14 -18.07
C THR A 517 -6.17 19.63 -17.92
N SER A 518 -7.25 20.42 -17.93
CA SER A 518 -7.23 21.88 -17.85
C SER A 518 -6.69 22.46 -16.53
N CYS A 519 -6.77 21.72 -15.42
CA CYS A 519 -6.36 22.22 -14.10
C CYS A 519 -5.24 21.39 -13.43
N GLY A 520 -4.77 20.32 -14.08
CA GLY A 520 -3.91 19.31 -13.45
C GLY A 520 -4.61 18.53 -12.34
N CYS A 521 -3.84 17.71 -11.62
CA CYS A 521 -4.29 16.93 -10.47
C CYS A 521 -3.44 17.22 -9.23
N ALA A 522 -3.80 16.60 -8.10
CA ALA A 522 -3.07 16.71 -6.83
C ALA A 522 -1.61 16.20 -6.87
N LYS A 523 -1.21 15.48 -7.92
CA LYS A 523 0.18 15.04 -8.12
C LYS A 523 1.01 16.07 -8.88
N CYS A 524 0.53 16.56 -10.03
CA CYS A 524 1.33 17.46 -10.87
C CYS A 524 1.29 18.92 -10.41
N ARG A 525 0.17 19.43 -9.88
CA ARG A 525 0.10 20.85 -9.48
C ARG A 525 1.17 21.24 -8.45
N PRO A 526 1.36 20.50 -7.34
CA PRO A 526 2.42 20.84 -6.38
C PRO A 526 3.83 20.73 -6.99
N ALA A 527 4.06 19.76 -7.88
CA ALA A 527 5.34 19.56 -8.53
C ALA A 527 5.67 20.71 -9.49
N LEU A 528 4.72 21.11 -10.33
CA LEU A 528 4.86 22.25 -11.25
C LEU A 528 5.09 23.54 -10.47
N ASN A 529 4.33 23.77 -9.39
CA ASN A 529 4.53 24.92 -8.52
C ASN A 529 5.96 24.97 -7.96
N TYR A 530 6.45 23.84 -7.43
CA TYR A 530 7.81 23.75 -6.90
C TYR A 530 8.89 24.00 -7.96
N TYR A 531 8.74 23.42 -9.17
CA TYR A 531 9.72 23.59 -10.24
C TYR A 531 9.81 25.04 -10.71
N LEU A 532 8.68 25.72 -10.82
CA LEU A 532 8.64 27.14 -11.17
C LEU A 532 9.23 28.02 -10.04
N VAL A 533 8.91 27.76 -8.77
CA VAL A 533 9.54 28.45 -7.62
C VAL A 533 11.06 28.24 -7.60
N CYS A 534 11.52 27.06 -7.98
CA CYS A 534 12.95 26.74 -7.99
C CYS A 534 13.69 27.41 -9.14
N ASP A 535 13.10 27.43 -10.34
CA ASP A 535 13.78 27.86 -11.56
C ASP A 535 13.57 29.35 -11.88
N TRP A 536 12.48 29.96 -11.39
CA TRP A 536 12.11 31.37 -11.61
C TRP A 536 11.73 32.09 -10.30
N PRO A 537 12.61 32.12 -9.27
CA PRO A 537 12.27 32.62 -7.94
C PRO A 537 11.91 34.11 -7.88
N ASP A 538 12.31 34.91 -8.86
CA ASP A 538 12.05 36.35 -8.98
C ASP A 538 10.86 36.69 -9.91
N GLU A 539 10.46 35.77 -10.78
CA GLU A 539 9.44 36.01 -11.81
C GLU A 539 8.15 35.20 -11.60
N TYR A 540 8.23 34.03 -10.94
CA TYR A 540 7.06 33.20 -10.65
C TYR A 540 6.50 33.47 -9.26
N ALA A 541 5.21 33.82 -9.21
CA ALA A 541 4.47 33.93 -7.96
C ALA A 541 4.04 32.53 -7.48
N ASP A 542 4.48 32.15 -6.28
CA ASP A 542 4.15 30.87 -5.63
C ASP A 542 2.63 30.67 -5.51
N ASP A 543 2.11 29.60 -6.12
CA ASP A 543 0.70 29.23 -6.05
C ASP A 543 0.43 28.41 -4.78
N TYR A 544 0.04 29.12 -3.72
CA TYR A 544 -0.30 28.53 -2.42
C TYR A 544 -1.45 27.52 -2.49
N GLN A 545 -2.36 27.59 -3.46
CA GLN A 545 -3.43 26.59 -3.64
C GLN A 545 -2.89 25.26 -4.18
N SER A 546 -1.74 25.29 -4.86
CA SER A 546 -1.05 24.08 -5.31
C SER A 546 -0.22 23.41 -4.20
N ARG A 547 -0.14 24.00 -3.00
CA ARG A 547 0.58 23.41 -1.86
C ARG A 547 -0.35 22.54 -1.00
N PHE A 548 0.23 21.55 -0.32
CA PHE A 548 -0.51 20.78 0.68
C PHE A 548 -1.02 21.71 1.80
N ILE A 549 -2.13 21.33 2.46
CA ILE A 549 -2.76 22.14 3.52
C ILE A 549 -1.74 22.64 4.54
N ASN A 550 -0.83 21.76 5.00
CA ASN A 550 0.17 22.09 6.02
C ASN A 550 1.17 23.17 5.59
N GLU A 551 1.39 23.29 4.28
CA GLU A 551 2.26 24.29 3.67
C GLU A 551 1.48 25.57 3.35
N ARG A 552 0.21 25.44 2.97
CA ARG A 552 -0.69 26.56 2.67
C ARG A 552 -0.98 27.42 3.91
N VAL A 553 -1.26 26.77 5.04
CA VAL A 553 -1.66 27.43 6.28
C VAL A 553 -0.54 27.47 7.33
N HIS A 554 0.69 27.06 6.98
CA HIS A 554 1.88 27.13 7.85
C HIS A 554 1.72 26.51 9.25
N ALA A 555 0.81 25.54 9.37
CA ALA A 555 0.52 24.76 10.57
C ALA A 555 0.10 23.35 10.14
N ASN A 556 0.31 22.33 10.99
CA ASN A 556 0.04 20.94 10.62
C ASN A 556 -1.33 20.48 11.08
N ILE A 557 -2.18 20.06 10.14
CA ILE A 557 -3.49 19.48 10.47
C ILE A 557 -3.33 18.16 11.24
N GLN A 558 -4.12 17.99 12.30
CA GLN A 558 -4.15 16.85 13.20
C GLN A 558 -5.37 15.97 12.89
N LYS A 559 -5.44 14.79 13.53
CA LYS A 559 -6.48 13.77 13.26
C LYS A 559 -7.90 14.22 13.61
N ASP A 560 -8.04 15.17 14.52
CA ASP A 560 -9.27 15.77 15.00
C ASP A 560 -9.66 17.04 14.20
N GLY A 561 -8.85 17.43 13.20
CA GLY A 561 -9.06 18.63 12.40
C GLY A 561 -8.40 19.90 12.96
N THR A 562 -7.88 19.85 14.20
CA THR A 562 -7.09 20.95 14.78
C THR A 562 -5.72 21.06 14.13
N TYR A 563 -4.93 22.05 14.53
CA TYR A 563 -3.62 22.32 13.98
C TYR A 563 -2.53 22.27 15.04
N SER A 564 -1.30 22.02 14.60
CA SER A 564 -0.10 22.23 15.43
C SER A 564 0.82 23.31 14.88
N VAL A 565 1.39 24.06 15.81
CA VAL A 565 2.25 25.23 15.58
C VAL A 565 3.59 24.98 16.27
N VAL A 566 4.67 25.06 15.48
CA VAL A 566 6.05 24.90 15.97
C VAL A 566 6.79 26.21 15.70
N PRO A 567 7.10 27.03 16.72
CA PRO A 567 7.96 28.19 16.54
C PRO A 567 9.39 27.79 16.17
N ARG A 568 10.08 28.66 15.43
CA ARG A 568 11.49 28.45 15.10
C ARG A 568 12.36 28.73 16.32
N MET A 569 13.08 27.71 16.78
CA MET A 569 14.13 27.82 17.81
C MET A 569 15.48 27.54 17.13
N TRP A 570 16.26 28.59 16.87
CA TRP A 570 17.50 28.50 16.08
C TRP A 570 18.52 27.59 16.78
N GLY A 571 18.96 26.54 16.11
CA GLY A 571 19.86 25.52 16.66
C GLY A 571 19.30 24.76 17.86
N GLY A 572 17.99 24.87 18.14
CA GLY A 572 17.37 24.35 19.35
C GLY A 572 17.60 25.20 20.61
N VAL A 573 18.07 26.44 20.48
CA VAL A 573 18.33 27.36 21.58
C VAL A 573 17.11 28.23 21.86
N THR A 574 16.86 28.51 23.14
CA THR A 574 15.81 29.43 23.61
C THR A 574 16.22 30.14 24.89
N ASN A 575 15.40 31.08 25.36
CA ASN A 575 15.60 31.83 26.59
C ASN A 575 14.32 31.91 27.44
N SER A 576 14.42 32.46 28.65
CA SER A 576 13.29 32.49 29.59
C SER A 576 12.11 33.36 29.12
N ASN A 577 12.34 34.37 28.28
CA ASN A 577 11.28 35.23 27.76
C ASN A 577 10.49 34.51 26.67
N GLU A 578 11.19 33.83 25.76
CA GLU A 578 10.61 32.98 24.74
C GLU A 578 9.81 31.81 25.34
N LEU A 579 10.35 31.15 26.36
CA LEU A 579 9.64 30.07 27.07
C LEU A 579 8.38 30.57 27.79
N ARG A 580 8.45 31.76 28.42
CA ARG A 580 7.27 32.41 29.01
C ARG A 580 6.23 32.73 27.95
N ALA A 581 6.63 33.30 26.82
CA ALA A 581 5.71 33.60 25.73
C ALA A 581 5.02 32.35 25.18
N ILE A 582 5.74 31.22 25.06
CA ILE A 582 5.11 29.94 24.71
C ILE A 582 4.10 29.52 25.77
N ALA A 583 4.45 29.60 27.05
CA ALA A 583 3.53 29.26 28.15
C ALA A 583 2.28 30.16 28.15
N ASP A 584 2.46 31.47 27.99
CA ASP A 584 1.37 32.44 27.93
C ASP A 584 0.41 32.15 26.76
N VAL A 585 0.95 31.76 25.59
CA VAL A 585 0.15 31.34 24.44
C VAL A 585 -0.59 30.03 24.72
N VAL A 586 0.06 29.07 25.35
CA VAL A 586 -0.57 27.79 25.74
C VAL A 586 -1.75 28.03 26.68
N ASP A 587 -1.57 28.85 27.71
CA ASP A 587 -2.61 29.17 28.67
C ASP A 587 -3.75 29.98 28.02
N LYS A 588 -3.41 30.98 27.19
CA LYS A 588 -4.39 31.86 26.55
C LYS A 588 -5.33 31.14 25.59
N PHE A 589 -4.80 30.20 24.81
CA PHE A 589 -5.55 29.45 23.79
C PHE A 589 -5.93 28.05 24.27
N GLU A 590 -5.77 27.76 25.57
CA GLU A 590 -6.09 26.47 26.19
C GLU A 590 -5.49 25.26 25.43
N ILE A 591 -4.24 25.42 24.95
CA ILE A 591 -3.59 24.43 24.07
C ILE A 591 -3.36 23.13 24.86
N PRO A 592 -3.97 22.00 24.46
CA PRO A 592 -4.04 20.81 25.30
C PRO A 592 -2.72 20.04 25.42
N MET A 593 -1.79 20.21 24.48
CA MET A 593 -0.52 19.49 24.50
C MET A 593 0.65 20.34 24.01
N VAL A 594 1.72 20.33 24.81
CA VAL A 594 3.03 20.92 24.48
C VAL A 594 4.07 19.79 24.43
N LYS A 595 4.73 19.61 23.29
CA LYS A 595 5.64 18.48 23.06
C LYS A 595 7.02 18.91 22.56
N VAL A 596 8.07 18.37 23.18
CA VAL A 596 9.44 18.52 22.66
C VAL A 596 9.66 17.55 21.50
N THR A 597 10.11 18.08 20.38
CA THR A 597 10.33 17.32 19.13
C THR A 597 11.77 16.84 19.02
N GLY A 598 12.00 15.80 18.22
CA GLY A 598 13.35 15.31 17.90
C GLY A 598 14.23 16.30 17.12
N GLY A 599 13.68 17.44 16.69
CA GLY A 599 14.43 18.56 16.10
C GLY A 599 14.86 19.63 17.11
N GLN A 600 14.74 19.37 18.42
CA GLN A 600 15.01 20.34 19.49
C GLN A 600 14.08 21.56 19.45
N ARG A 601 12.78 21.32 19.26
CA ARG A 601 11.76 22.36 19.24
C ARG A 601 10.55 22.01 20.07
N ILE A 602 9.74 23.01 20.37
CA ILE A 602 8.46 22.86 21.08
C ILE A 602 7.32 22.89 20.06
N ASP A 603 6.44 21.89 20.11
CA ASP A 603 5.26 21.73 19.27
C ASP A 603 4.01 21.97 20.13
N LEU A 604 3.13 22.86 19.67
CA LEU A 604 1.89 23.25 20.32
C LEU A 604 0.74 22.59 19.54
N LEU A 605 0.07 21.60 20.13
CA LEU A 605 -0.93 20.77 19.43
C LEU A 605 -2.34 21.00 19.98
N GLY A 606 -3.31 21.09 19.07
CA GLY A 606 -4.73 21.25 19.41
C GLY A 606 -5.24 22.68 19.22
N ILE A 607 -4.64 23.43 18.29
CA ILE A 607 -5.04 24.83 18.02
C ILE A 607 -6.12 24.83 16.93
N GLU A 608 -7.25 25.49 17.19
CA GLU A 608 -8.30 25.66 16.19
C GLU A 608 -7.83 26.50 15.00
N LYS A 609 -8.39 26.26 13.81
CA LYS A 609 -7.91 26.88 12.57
C LYS A 609 -8.01 28.40 12.62
N GLU A 610 -9.11 28.91 13.16
CA GLU A 610 -9.42 30.32 13.34
C GLU A 610 -8.49 31.04 14.32
N ASP A 611 -7.90 30.31 15.27
CA ASP A 611 -6.99 30.87 16.28
C ASP A 611 -5.55 30.96 15.79
N LEU A 612 -5.20 30.28 14.70
CA LEU A 612 -3.85 30.26 14.14
C LEU A 612 -3.25 31.68 13.95
N PRO A 613 -3.94 32.67 13.33
CA PRO A 613 -3.38 34.01 13.20
C PRO A 613 -3.12 34.70 14.54
N ALA A 614 -3.97 34.47 15.54
CA ALA A 614 -3.80 35.08 16.87
C ALA A 614 -2.63 34.44 17.63
N VAL A 615 -2.50 33.11 17.56
CA VAL A 615 -1.34 32.37 18.10
C VAL A 615 -0.04 32.86 17.47
N TRP A 616 0.01 32.98 16.15
CA TRP A 616 1.20 33.48 15.44
C TRP A 616 1.53 34.93 15.80
N ALA A 617 0.51 35.78 15.98
CA ALA A 617 0.71 37.17 16.39
C ALA A 617 1.35 37.27 17.79
N ASP A 618 0.92 36.44 18.73
CA ASP A 618 1.46 36.46 20.09
C ASP A 618 2.87 35.84 20.17
N LEU A 619 3.11 34.73 19.47
CA LEU A 619 4.47 34.17 19.34
C LEU A 619 5.41 35.15 18.61
N GLY A 620 4.92 35.85 17.59
CA GLY A 620 5.67 36.86 16.83
C GLY A 620 6.11 38.05 17.66
N LYS A 621 5.29 38.51 18.63
CA LYS A 621 5.68 39.58 19.58
C LYS A 621 6.89 39.20 20.43
N ALA A 622 7.08 37.92 20.70
CA ALA A 622 8.23 37.39 21.43
C ALA A 622 9.46 37.15 20.53
N GLY A 623 9.35 37.42 19.23
CA GLY A 623 10.44 37.26 18.25
C GLY A 623 10.47 35.91 17.54
N PHE A 624 9.46 35.04 17.74
CA PHE A 624 9.38 33.80 16.98
C PHE A 624 8.94 34.04 15.54
N VAL A 625 9.53 33.28 14.64
CA VAL A 625 9.08 33.13 13.25
C VAL A 625 8.58 31.71 13.02
N SER A 626 7.93 31.48 11.87
CA SER A 626 7.45 30.14 11.52
C SER A 626 8.57 29.10 11.55
N GLY A 627 8.34 28.01 12.29
CA GLY A 627 9.24 26.85 12.30
C GLY A 627 9.19 26.04 11.01
N GLN A 628 8.23 26.29 10.11
CA GLN A 628 8.03 25.52 8.86
C GLN A 628 8.13 24.00 9.07
N ALA A 629 7.69 23.49 10.22
CA ALA A 629 8.00 22.14 10.69
C ALA A 629 7.47 21.02 9.77
N TYR A 630 6.53 21.36 8.88
CA TYR A 630 5.89 20.44 7.94
C TYR A 630 6.07 20.82 6.47
N ALA A 631 6.87 21.85 6.18
CA ALA A 631 7.22 22.26 4.82
C ALA A 631 7.98 21.18 4.04
N LYS A 632 7.87 21.18 2.70
CA LYS A 632 8.90 20.62 1.82
C LYS A 632 10.01 21.67 1.67
N GLY A 633 10.79 21.79 2.73
CA GLY A 633 11.82 22.82 2.89
C GLY A 633 12.74 22.46 4.04
N LEU A 634 13.61 23.41 4.43
CA LEU A 634 14.40 23.27 5.64
C LEU A 634 13.49 23.26 6.88
N ARG A 635 13.41 22.09 7.51
CA ARG A 635 12.63 21.92 8.72
C ARG A 635 13.42 22.25 9.95
N THR A 636 14.64 21.75 10.12
CA THR A 636 15.41 21.91 11.37
C THR A 636 16.89 21.71 11.15
N VAL A 637 17.72 22.39 11.96
CA VAL A 637 19.14 22.08 12.15
C VAL A 637 19.34 21.71 13.62
N LYS A 638 19.49 20.41 13.90
CA LYS A 638 19.71 19.90 15.26
C LYS A 638 21.18 20.09 15.65
N THR A 639 21.46 20.60 16.83
CA THR A 639 22.84 20.80 17.30
C THR A 639 23.10 20.03 18.59
N CYS A 640 24.36 19.78 18.91
CA CYS A 640 24.75 19.51 20.30
C CYS A 640 25.35 20.78 20.90
N VAL A 641 25.59 20.77 22.20
CA VAL A 641 26.10 21.95 22.93
C VAL A 641 27.54 22.37 22.58
N GLY A 642 28.24 21.60 21.72
CA GLY A 642 29.53 21.99 21.15
C GLY A 642 30.66 22.17 22.17
N SER A 643 31.74 22.84 21.73
CA SER A 643 32.88 23.22 22.58
C SER A 643 32.52 24.23 23.68
N ASP A 644 31.38 24.91 23.58
CA ASP A 644 30.92 25.87 24.58
C ASP A 644 30.64 25.22 25.94
N TRP A 645 30.16 23.97 25.93
CA TRP A 645 29.72 23.28 27.16
C TRP A 645 30.17 21.82 27.27
N CYS A 646 30.33 21.11 26.16
CA CYS A 646 30.67 19.69 26.18
C CYS A 646 32.17 19.51 26.40
N ARG A 647 32.55 18.72 27.41
CA ARG A 647 33.95 18.31 27.65
C ARG A 647 34.64 17.69 26.44
N PHE A 648 33.87 17.08 25.52
CA PHE A 648 34.39 16.43 24.31
C PHE A 648 34.16 17.24 23.03
N GLY A 649 33.57 18.43 23.13
CA GLY A 649 33.33 19.28 21.96
C GLY A 649 34.65 19.77 21.38
N THR A 650 34.89 19.51 20.10
CA THR A 650 36.09 19.93 19.36
C THR A 650 35.89 21.29 18.70
N GLN A 651 34.67 21.62 18.27
CA GLN A 651 34.32 22.89 17.63
C GLN A 651 32.93 23.39 18.10
N ASP A 652 32.62 24.65 17.76
CA ASP A 652 31.31 25.26 18.02
C ASP A 652 30.24 24.72 17.05
N SER A 653 29.57 23.64 17.45
CA SER A 653 28.42 23.13 16.69
C SER A 653 27.15 23.96 16.81
N THR A 654 26.99 24.70 17.91
CA THR A 654 25.76 25.46 18.18
C THR A 654 25.73 26.69 17.28
N GLY A 655 26.80 27.48 17.26
CA GLY A 655 26.95 28.65 16.41
C GLY A 655 26.89 28.30 14.92
N LEU A 656 27.63 27.28 14.49
CA LEU A 656 27.57 26.81 13.10
C LEU A 656 26.16 26.34 12.71
N GLY A 657 25.49 25.57 13.57
CA GLY A 657 24.12 25.11 13.32
C GLY A 657 23.11 26.25 13.20
N ILE A 658 23.17 27.24 14.10
CA ILE A 658 22.36 28.46 14.04
C ILE A 658 22.63 29.23 12.75
N ARG A 659 23.90 29.36 12.37
CA ARG A 659 24.31 30.07 11.16
C ARG A 659 23.75 29.41 9.91
N ILE A 660 23.88 28.08 9.78
CA ILE A 660 23.29 27.31 8.67
C ILE A 660 21.77 27.50 8.66
N GLU A 661 21.11 27.37 9.81
CA GLU A 661 19.65 27.47 9.88
C GLU A 661 19.15 28.87 9.46
N LYS A 662 19.76 29.94 9.96
CA LYS A 662 19.43 31.32 9.59
C LYS A 662 19.75 31.63 8.13
N PHE A 663 20.78 31.00 7.57
CA PHE A 663 21.11 31.20 6.17
C PHE A 663 20.10 30.53 5.23
N MET A 664 19.53 29.40 5.65
CA MET A 664 18.74 28.52 4.78
C MET A 664 17.26 28.44 5.12
N TRP A 665 16.78 29.05 6.21
CA TRP A 665 15.35 29.08 6.52
C TRP A 665 14.56 29.71 5.37
N GLY A 666 13.26 29.41 5.28
CA GLY A 666 12.44 29.86 4.15
C GLY A 666 12.62 29.04 2.87
N SER A 667 13.76 28.36 2.70
CA SER A 667 14.08 27.61 1.48
C SER A 667 13.10 26.46 1.20
N TRP A 668 12.52 26.49 0.01
CA TRP A 668 11.75 25.37 -0.53
C TRP A 668 12.66 24.34 -1.21
N THR A 669 12.42 23.07 -0.88
CA THR A 669 13.15 21.91 -1.40
C THR A 669 12.17 20.87 -1.93
N PRO A 670 12.61 19.91 -2.76
CA PRO A 670 11.70 18.95 -3.39
C PRO A 670 10.95 18.09 -2.36
N ALA A 671 11.60 17.78 -1.24
CA ALA A 671 11.02 17.12 -0.08
C ALA A 671 11.42 17.83 1.22
N LYS A 672 11.06 17.27 2.38
CA LYS A 672 11.53 17.77 3.69
C LYS A 672 13.05 17.61 3.82
N LEU A 673 13.73 18.65 4.33
CA LEU A 673 15.17 18.65 4.60
C LEU A 673 15.42 18.87 6.10
N LYS A 674 16.15 17.95 6.73
CA LYS A 674 16.60 18.04 8.12
C LYS A 674 18.12 18.00 8.14
N MET A 675 18.72 18.87 8.94
CA MET A 675 20.17 18.91 9.11
C MET A 675 20.57 18.71 10.57
N ALA A 676 21.83 18.39 10.80
CA ALA A 676 22.40 18.46 12.14
C ALA A 676 23.90 18.77 12.13
N VAL A 677 24.36 19.40 13.21
CA VAL A 677 25.77 19.71 13.46
C VAL A 677 26.17 19.11 14.80
N SER A 678 27.09 18.16 14.77
CA SER A 678 27.67 17.52 15.95
C SER A 678 29.08 18.06 16.18
N GLY A 679 29.32 18.64 17.35
CA GLY A 679 30.60 19.26 17.70
C GLY A 679 31.74 18.29 17.98
N CYS A 680 31.56 16.98 17.79
CA CYS A 680 32.60 15.95 17.88
C CYS A 680 32.12 14.62 17.24
N PRO A 681 33.01 13.64 17.00
CA PRO A 681 32.66 12.33 16.45
C PRO A 681 31.66 11.49 17.27
N ARG A 682 31.38 11.85 18.53
CA ARG A 682 30.35 11.17 19.33
C ARG A 682 28.93 11.40 18.82
N ASN A 683 28.75 12.40 17.95
CA ASN A 683 27.56 12.55 17.14
C ASN A 683 26.24 12.71 17.92
N CYS A 684 26.23 13.46 19.03
CA CYS A 684 25.03 13.66 19.85
C CYS A 684 23.87 14.36 19.11
N ALA A 685 24.14 15.07 18.01
CA ALA A 685 23.11 15.68 17.17
C ALA A 685 22.53 14.70 16.12
N GLU A 686 23.04 13.46 16.05
CA GLU A 686 22.67 12.43 15.09
C GLU A 686 22.88 12.85 13.62
N ALA A 687 23.94 13.61 13.34
CA ALA A 687 24.31 14.11 12.02
C ALA A 687 24.38 13.01 10.96
N THR A 688 24.84 11.81 11.33
CA THR A 688 24.98 10.66 10.42
C THR A 688 23.67 9.99 9.98
N CYS A 689 22.51 10.51 10.36
CA CYS A 689 21.21 10.03 9.88
C CYS A 689 20.28 11.17 9.40
N LYS A 690 20.80 12.40 9.31
CA LYS A 690 20.06 13.54 8.76
C LYS A 690 20.24 13.61 7.25
N ASP A 691 19.38 14.39 6.58
CA ASP A 691 19.47 14.56 5.14
C ASP A 691 20.85 15.18 4.77
N ILE A 692 21.34 16.13 5.58
CA ILE A 692 22.72 16.64 5.58
C ILE A 692 23.23 16.73 7.03
N GLY A 693 24.43 16.26 7.30
CA GLY A 693 25.05 16.29 8.63
C GLY A 693 26.43 16.94 8.60
N VAL A 694 26.86 17.50 9.73
CA VAL A 694 28.25 17.94 9.95
C VAL A 694 28.77 17.29 11.21
N ILE A 695 29.94 16.65 11.13
CA ILE A 695 30.69 16.17 12.27
C ILE A 695 31.96 17.02 12.38
N CYS A 696 32.05 17.79 13.45
CA CYS A 696 33.24 18.57 13.74
C CYS A 696 34.35 17.64 14.26
N VAL A 697 35.57 17.89 13.80
CA VAL A 697 36.81 17.23 14.20
C VAL A 697 37.89 18.28 14.38
N ASP A 698 39.01 17.92 15.02
CA ASP A 698 40.10 18.87 15.26
C ASP A 698 40.69 19.42 13.94
N SER A 699 40.63 18.63 12.87
CA SER A 699 41.12 18.99 11.54
C SER A 699 40.12 19.76 10.66
N GLY A 700 38.88 20.00 11.13
CA GLY A 700 37.86 20.73 10.38
C GLY A 700 36.43 20.17 10.54
N PHE A 701 35.66 20.24 9.46
CA PHE A 701 34.23 19.93 9.41
C PHE A 701 33.95 18.84 8.37
N GLU A 702 33.65 17.63 8.82
CA GLU A 702 33.29 16.52 7.94
C GLU A 702 31.81 16.63 7.57
N ILE A 703 31.54 16.83 6.28
CA ILE A 703 30.18 16.97 5.75
C ILE A 703 29.66 15.61 5.33
N HIS A 704 28.45 15.30 5.77
CA HIS A 704 27.70 14.08 5.52
C HIS A 704 26.41 14.40 4.78
N PHE A 705 25.93 13.49 3.93
CA PHE A 705 24.67 13.68 3.22
C PHE A 705 23.97 12.34 2.93
N ALA A 706 22.78 12.39 2.31
CA ALA A 706 22.03 11.20 1.90
C ALA A 706 21.54 10.30 3.05
N GLY A 707 21.42 10.83 4.28
CA GLY A 707 20.85 10.10 5.40
C GLY A 707 19.32 10.19 5.48
N ALA A 708 18.71 9.33 6.29
CA ALA A 708 17.30 9.41 6.65
C ALA A 708 17.01 8.78 8.03
N ALA A 709 16.18 9.48 8.81
CA ALA A 709 15.63 9.00 10.07
C ALA A 709 14.10 9.16 10.07
N GLY A 710 13.40 8.18 9.47
CA GLY A 710 11.94 8.15 9.33
C GLY A 710 11.43 6.75 8.98
N LEU A 711 10.56 6.64 7.96
CA LEU A 711 10.05 5.36 7.45
C LEU A 711 11.18 4.43 6.96
N ASP A 712 12.21 5.03 6.35
CA ASP A 712 13.49 4.38 6.08
C ASP A 712 14.53 4.92 7.06
N ILE A 713 15.35 4.03 7.60
CA ILE A 713 16.55 4.38 8.37
C ILE A 713 17.77 4.18 7.46
N LYS A 714 18.50 5.27 7.19
CA LYS A 714 19.67 5.30 6.31
C LYS A 714 20.77 6.10 6.98
N GLY A 715 21.95 5.49 7.11
CA GLY A 715 23.18 6.21 7.41
C GLY A 715 23.53 7.17 6.27
N THR A 716 24.25 8.24 6.60
CA THR A 716 24.79 9.19 5.63
C THR A 716 26.02 8.64 4.92
N GLU A 717 26.33 9.23 3.78
CA GLU A 717 27.58 9.11 3.07
C GLU A 717 28.45 10.34 3.33
N VAL A 718 29.77 10.16 3.43
CA VAL A 718 30.71 11.27 3.59
C VAL A 718 30.79 12.04 2.27
N LEU A 719 30.50 13.34 2.29
CA LEU A 719 30.73 14.22 1.14
C LEU A 719 32.21 14.60 1.06
N GLY A 720 32.79 15.04 2.17
CA GLY A 720 34.20 15.43 2.28
C GLY A 720 34.49 16.24 3.55
N LEU A 721 35.76 16.56 3.76
CA LEU A 721 36.26 17.35 4.89
C LEU A 721 36.68 18.75 4.42
N VAL A 722 36.22 19.78 5.11
CA VAL A 722 36.61 21.18 4.87
C VAL A 722 37.19 21.81 6.13
N LYS A 723 37.95 22.91 6.00
CA LYS A 723 38.74 23.46 7.11
C LYS A 723 37.99 24.48 7.93
N THR A 724 37.12 25.27 7.31
CA THR A 724 36.45 26.40 7.95
C THR A 724 34.94 26.26 7.93
N GLU A 725 34.26 26.98 8.82
CA GLU A 725 32.80 27.09 8.83
C GLU A 725 32.26 27.73 7.54
N ASP A 726 32.99 28.68 6.98
CA ASP A 726 32.62 29.35 5.72
C ASP A 726 32.60 28.36 4.56
N GLU A 727 33.65 27.53 4.46
CA GLU A 727 33.71 26.44 3.50
C GLU A 727 32.57 25.44 3.76
N ALA A 728 32.31 25.08 5.02
CA ALA A 728 31.24 24.14 5.34
C ALA A 728 29.86 24.66 4.89
N LEU A 729 29.56 25.93 5.17
CA LEU A 729 28.33 26.57 4.74
C LEU A 729 28.22 26.60 3.22
N GLU A 730 29.27 27.00 2.52
CA GLU A 730 29.30 27.06 1.04
C GLU A 730 28.97 25.70 0.43
N HIS A 731 29.62 24.63 0.89
CA HIS A 731 29.43 23.28 0.36
C HIS A 731 28.02 22.73 0.66
N ILE A 732 27.49 22.96 1.87
CA ILE A 732 26.14 22.52 2.27
C ILE A 732 25.08 23.25 1.43
N VAL A 733 25.26 24.55 1.23
CA VAL A 733 24.35 25.39 0.44
C VAL A 733 24.38 24.98 -1.02
N ALA A 734 25.58 24.79 -1.60
CA ALA A 734 25.74 24.33 -2.97
C ALA A 734 25.15 22.94 -3.19
N LEU A 735 25.39 21.98 -2.28
CA LEU A 735 24.77 20.66 -2.30
C LEU A 735 23.25 20.75 -2.26
N THR A 736 22.71 21.64 -1.41
CA THR A 736 21.27 21.84 -1.29
C THR A 736 20.69 22.43 -2.58
N GLN A 737 21.38 23.36 -3.23
CA GLN A 737 20.95 23.90 -4.52
C GLN A 737 20.99 22.86 -5.63
N MET A 738 22.05 22.04 -5.69
CA MET A 738 22.14 20.93 -6.62
C MET A 738 20.96 19.96 -6.44
N TYR A 739 20.63 19.63 -5.19
CA TYR A 739 19.45 18.84 -4.86
C TYR A 739 18.14 19.52 -5.29
N ARG A 740 17.97 20.83 -5.03
CA ARG A 740 16.78 21.58 -5.46
C ARG A 740 16.57 21.54 -6.98
N GLU A 741 17.65 21.69 -7.74
CA GLU A 741 17.60 21.76 -9.20
C GLU A 741 17.42 20.38 -9.88
N GLN A 742 17.91 19.31 -9.27
CA GLN A 742 17.99 17.99 -9.93
C GLN A 742 17.00 16.95 -9.40
N ALA A 743 16.50 17.09 -8.18
CA ALA A 743 15.57 16.12 -7.63
C ALA A 743 14.13 16.34 -8.10
N ARG A 744 13.41 15.22 -8.21
CA ARG A 744 11.99 15.20 -8.53
C ARG A 744 11.21 15.67 -7.30
N TYR A 745 10.07 16.32 -7.51
CA TYR A 745 9.21 16.72 -6.38
C TYR A 745 8.84 15.50 -5.51
N LEU A 746 8.95 15.64 -4.19
CA LEU A 746 8.85 14.60 -3.16
C LEU A 746 9.97 13.52 -3.15
N GLU A 747 10.98 13.62 -4.01
CA GLU A 747 12.15 12.74 -3.96
C GLU A 747 13.05 13.12 -2.78
N ARG A 748 13.25 12.20 -1.82
CA ARG A 748 14.15 12.41 -0.68
C ARG A 748 15.62 12.43 -1.12
N ILE A 749 16.46 13.18 -0.42
CA ILE A 749 17.88 13.37 -0.79
C ILE A 749 18.64 12.04 -0.95
N TYR A 750 18.35 11.00 -0.16
CA TYR A 750 19.01 9.70 -0.31
C TYR A 750 18.57 8.94 -1.57
N LYS A 751 17.32 9.11 -2.03
CA LYS A 751 16.83 8.55 -3.29
C LYS A 751 17.45 9.30 -4.48
N TRP A 752 17.49 10.63 -4.38
CA TRP A 752 18.17 11.48 -5.36
C TRP A 752 19.66 11.13 -5.47
N ALA A 753 20.37 11.01 -4.35
CA ALA A 753 21.78 10.67 -4.34
C ALA A 753 22.05 9.29 -4.96
N LYS A 754 21.18 8.31 -4.71
CA LYS A 754 21.24 7.00 -5.38
C LYS A 754 21.06 7.11 -6.89
N ARG A 755 20.17 8.00 -7.35
CA ARG A 755 19.87 8.20 -8.78
C ARG A 755 20.98 8.95 -9.52
N ILE A 756 21.54 9.99 -8.92
CA ILE A 756 22.61 10.79 -9.55
C ILE A 756 23.97 10.10 -9.45
N GLY A 757 24.21 9.37 -8.36
CA GLY A 757 25.49 8.73 -8.05
C GLY A 757 26.36 9.61 -7.14
N LEU A 758 26.93 8.99 -6.09
CA LEU A 758 27.70 9.69 -5.06
C LEU A 758 28.97 10.34 -5.62
N GLU A 759 29.65 9.66 -6.56
CA GLU A 759 30.88 10.17 -7.18
C GLU A 759 30.61 11.42 -8.02
N GLU A 760 29.49 11.47 -8.75
CA GLU A 760 29.13 12.66 -9.52
C GLU A 760 28.78 13.84 -8.62
N ILE A 761 28.11 13.59 -7.49
CA ILE A 761 27.82 14.62 -6.49
C ILE A 761 29.13 15.14 -5.86
N ARG A 762 30.02 14.24 -5.43
CA ARG A 762 31.34 14.62 -4.89
C ARG A 762 32.16 15.39 -5.92
N ARG A 763 32.16 14.98 -7.18
CA ARG A 763 32.86 15.66 -8.26
C ARG A 763 32.36 17.10 -8.44
N GLN A 764 31.05 17.32 -8.46
CA GLN A 764 30.49 18.67 -8.64
C GLN A 764 30.62 19.57 -7.40
N ILE A 765 30.51 19.01 -6.20
CA ILE A 765 30.53 19.81 -4.96
C ILE A 765 31.93 19.94 -4.38
N MET A 766 32.70 18.87 -4.27
CA MET A 766 34.06 18.91 -3.73
C MET A 766 35.11 19.19 -4.81
N GLY A 767 34.97 18.57 -5.98
CA GLY A 767 35.99 18.56 -7.04
C GLY A 767 35.94 19.71 -8.06
N ASP A 768 34.85 20.49 -8.09
CA ASP A 768 34.59 21.53 -9.09
C ASP A 768 34.20 22.85 -8.41
N PRO A 769 35.18 23.69 -8.02
CA PRO A 769 34.92 24.94 -7.28
C PRO A 769 34.04 25.92 -8.04
N GLU A 770 34.18 26.00 -9.37
CA GLU A 770 33.38 26.92 -10.20
C GLU A 770 31.91 26.51 -10.20
N LYS A 771 31.60 25.22 -10.38
CA LYS A 771 30.21 24.74 -10.27
C LYS A 771 29.66 24.90 -8.86
N ARG A 772 30.44 24.57 -7.83
CA ARG A 772 30.02 24.76 -6.43
C ARG A 772 29.65 26.22 -6.16
N GLN A 773 30.49 27.15 -6.58
CA GLN A 773 30.25 28.58 -6.43
C GLN A 773 28.98 29.02 -7.19
N ALA A 774 28.79 28.54 -8.42
CA ALA A 774 27.59 28.85 -9.19
C ALA A 774 26.30 28.32 -8.52
N TYR A 775 26.33 27.13 -7.91
CA TYR A 775 25.23 26.62 -7.10
C TYR A 775 24.97 27.50 -5.88
N TYR A 776 26.04 27.90 -5.16
CA TYR A 776 25.94 28.77 -4.01
C TYR A 776 25.27 30.11 -4.35
N GLU A 777 25.73 30.76 -5.42
CA GLU A 777 25.19 32.06 -5.86
C GLU A 777 23.72 31.99 -6.26
N ARG A 778 23.30 30.93 -6.98
CA ARG A 778 21.88 30.72 -7.32
C ARG A 778 21.02 30.47 -6.08
N PHE A 779 21.55 29.75 -5.09
CA PHE A 779 20.85 29.59 -3.82
C PHE A 779 20.65 30.95 -3.14
N VAL A 780 21.73 31.73 -2.98
CA VAL A 780 21.70 33.07 -2.38
C VAL A 780 20.72 33.99 -3.10
N PHE A 781 20.71 33.98 -4.43
CA PHE A 781 19.74 34.73 -5.22
C PHE A 781 18.30 34.35 -4.88
N SER A 782 18.00 33.04 -4.82
CA SER A 782 16.65 32.58 -4.50
C SER A 782 16.18 32.93 -3.08
N GLN A 783 17.10 33.08 -2.12
CA GLN A 783 16.74 33.42 -0.74
C GLN A 783 16.19 34.85 -0.59
N LYS A 784 16.52 35.75 -1.52
CA LYS A 784 15.98 37.12 -1.54
C LYS A 784 14.44 37.15 -1.63
N PHE A 785 13.84 36.08 -2.12
CA PHE A 785 12.39 35.96 -2.34
C PHE A 785 11.71 34.94 -1.41
N ALA A 786 12.48 34.03 -0.80
CA ALA A 786 11.94 32.94 0.02
C ALA A 786 11.95 33.22 1.54
N GLN A 787 12.83 34.10 2.03
CA GLN A 787 12.99 34.40 3.45
C GLN A 787 11.98 35.42 3.97
N VAL A 788 10.71 35.21 3.65
CA VAL A 788 9.57 35.96 4.17
C VAL A 788 8.93 35.12 5.26
N ASP A 789 8.77 35.68 6.46
CA ASP A 789 8.07 34.97 7.54
C ASP A 789 6.58 34.87 7.21
N PRO A 790 6.05 33.66 6.95
CA PRO A 790 4.67 33.52 6.54
C PRO A 790 3.71 33.88 7.68
N TRP A 791 4.12 33.73 8.94
CA TRP A 791 3.28 34.11 10.09
C TRP A 791 3.01 35.61 10.09
N SER A 792 4.04 36.45 9.98
CA SER A 792 3.90 37.89 9.83
C SER A 792 2.97 38.29 8.66
N GLU A 793 3.10 37.65 7.49
CA GLU A 793 2.21 37.91 6.35
C GLU A 793 0.74 37.57 6.65
N ARG A 794 0.46 36.41 7.24
CA ARG A 794 -0.91 36.01 7.59
C ARG A 794 -1.52 36.92 8.66
N VAL A 795 -0.72 37.32 9.66
CA VAL A 795 -1.14 38.25 10.73
C VAL A 795 -1.50 39.63 10.17
N SER A 796 -0.79 40.12 9.14
CA SER A 796 -1.11 41.39 8.48
C SER A 796 -2.50 41.39 7.79
N GLY A 797 -3.03 40.21 7.51
CA GLY A 797 -4.37 39.99 6.98
C GLY A 797 -4.44 39.44 5.57
N LYS A 798 -3.30 39.09 4.97
CA LYS A 798 -3.21 38.38 3.70
C LYS A 798 -3.92 37.02 3.80
N ASP A 799 -4.87 36.78 2.89
CA ASP A 799 -5.72 35.58 2.83
C ASP A 799 -6.49 35.27 4.13
N LYS A 800 -6.95 36.30 4.85
CA LYS A 800 -7.84 36.17 6.03
C LYS A 800 -9.04 35.23 5.82
N HIS A 801 -9.52 35.09 4.59
CA HIS A 801 -10.64 34.20 4.25
C HIS A 801 -10.33 32.72 4.52
N GLU A 802 -9.06 32.28 4.50
CA GLU A 802 -8.69 30.88 4.75
C GLU A 802 -8.88 30.44 6.20
N PHE A 803 -8.88 31.39 7.14
CA PHE A 803 -8.98 31.17 8.59
C PHE A 803 -10.34 31.57 9.16
N LYS A 804 -11.27 32.04 8.33
CA LYS A 804 -12.65 32.27 8.76
C LYS A 804 -13.36 30.92 8.84
N PRO A 805 -14.08 30.62 9.93
CA PRO A 805 -15.01 29.50 9.96
C PRO A 805 -15.98 29.62 8.79
N MET A 806 -16.28 28.52 8.11
CA MET A 806 -17.36 28.50 7.13
C MET A 806 -18.65 28.90 7.86
N ALA A 807 -19.37 29.88 7.32
CA ALA A 807 -20.67 30.26 7.89
C ALA A 807 -21.55 29.01 7.98
N THR A 808 -22.11 28.73 9.16
CA THR A 808 -23.12 27.68 9.32
C THR A 808 -24.41 28.22 8.72
N ILE A 809 -24.59 28.03 7.41
CA ILE A 809 -25.80 28.42 6.71
C ILE A 809 -26.87 27.38 7.06
N GLY A 810 -27.91 27.79 7.77
CA GLY A 810 -29.06 26.92 7.99
C GLY A 810 -29.72 26.58 6.65
N TYR A 811 -30.31 25.39 6.52
CA TYR A 811 -31.05 24.97 5.32
C TYR A 811 -31.99 26.04 4.71
N PRO A 812 -32.69 26.89 5.51
CA PRO A 812 -33.52 27.97 4.97
C PRO A 812 -32.75 29.10 4.28
N GLN A 813 -31.50 29.36 4.66
CA GLN A 813 -30.65 30.42 4.11
C GLN A 813 -29.81 29.96 2.91
N ALA A 814 -29.70 28.63 2.71
CA ALA A 814 -29.06 28.03 1.53
C ALA A 814 -30.04 27.81 0.38
N ALA A 815 -31.35 27.99 0.63
CA ALA A 815 -32.44 27.78 -0.32
C ALA A 815 -32.97 29.09 -0.95
N GLU A 816 -32.45 30.25 -0.54
CA GLU A 816 -32.51 31.53 -1.28
C GLU A 816 -31.22 31.70 -2.10
#